data_AF-A0A6I2LX24-F1
#
_entry.id   AF-A0A6I2LX24-F1
#
_cell.length_a   1.000
_cell.length_b   1.000
_cell.length_c   1.000
_cell.angle_alpha   90.00
_cell.angle_beta   90.00
_cell.angle_gamma   90.00
#
_symmetry.space_group_name_H-M   'P 1'
#
loop_
_entity.id
_entity.type
_entity.pdbx_description
1 polymer ?
#
loop_
_entity_poly.entity_id
_entity_poly.type
_entity_poly.pdbx_seq_one_letter_code
_entity_poly.pdbx_strand_id
1 'polypeptide(L)'
;MAKSTRQHVFEGMELLPEALIPFVEKRLESSLKGHWQLQVIERVQGLRPNSSGQVGWDQQGLLKTMMAFWKEAFSMVLGHPERSYVSELLEVRNKIAHNETFTYDDAERALDTMRRLLESISAKETAEKISASRDTILRTKYAELARNEERRKTARLDISVETVGGLLPWREVVEPHQDVATGEFQQAEFAADLAKVHNGSAPSEYRNPREFFARTYLTEGLSTLLIGAAKRLSRGGGDPVVELQTNFGGGKTHSMLALYHMVGGTPAEDLPGLDQLMSGSRLAVPAKVNRAVLVGTSRGPQDVISLEGGRKIRTTWGELAWQLGGAEAFGMVAENDERGIAPGSNLLEALFKKYAPALILIDEWVAYLRQIYKVEGLPSGSFDANLSFVQSLTEAVKASPGVLLVASLPASQIEVGGEGGQEALARLKQTFSRVESSWRPASQEESYEIVRRRLFKDIPGDKFHHRDNTLKQFAKLYRENANDFPNGCSDEDYRRKLEKAYPIHPELFDQLYTSWGSLEKFQRTRGVLRLMAQVIHELWMGNDPSVIIMPGSVAISSARVEPELLHYLDPSWQSIIAGDVDGVTSTPYKIDQSAPNLNRYSATRRVARAVFMATAPTHSQENKGLDDKQINLGVVQPGERPAIFGDALRRLANQAKFMHSDLGRYWYSMSASLNRLAADRAAQFEEALVLHEIDKALGSYINGLADRGHFDTVQVAPGSSADIPDEPGGVRAVVLGVAHPHTGREGSEALAEARDIMMQRGSTPRVYRNMLVFLAAEQRQLDNLKSAQRAALAWAEIVRETKRLNLTQSDSAMAEVKLNEATETLKTRTKEAWCYLIYPVQESAQSDVEWTSAKVPAQDGLLARASKKLVSDQGIWPELGPDNLNRQLEKYIWNGKPHLHLKDLWEYMNRYTYLPRVKNRAVLSKAVHAAVSGMLPGPFAYAERRDEVAGSYVGLAISGASSAHVVIDSESVIIRPEIADQCRQKQMAAAPEASSPVETSGPEETKQSTPGAPSKVPEEHKPTRFRGTVMISPERPARDIHQIVEAIIEQLTTLPGADVTIKLEIDAEVSAGLDRARVRTLVENATTLGFIDKHLG
;
A
#
# COMPACT_ATOMS: atom_id res chain seq x y z
N MET A 1 -37.68 -26.41 -18.16
CA MET A 1 -37.84 -25.04 -17.64
C MET A 1 -38.51 -25.14 -16.28
N ALA A 2 -37.97 -24.47 -15.25
CA ALA A 2 -38.60 -24.45 -13.93
C ALA A 2 -39.91 -23.63 -14.01
N LYS A 3 -40.99 -24.12 -13.40
CA LYS A 3 -42.27 -23.40 -13.35
C LYS A 3 -42.12 -22.16 -12.46
N SER A 4 -42.75 -21.05 -12.84
CA SER A 4 -42.75 -19.84 -12.01
C SER A 4 -43.70 -19.99 -10.81
N THR A 5 -43.49 -19.19 -9.75
CA THR A 5 -44.39 -19.15 -8.58
C THR A 5 -45.84 -18.88 -9.00
N ARG A 6 -46.05 -17.91 -9.90
CA ARG A 6 -47.36 -17.62 -10.51
C ARG A 6 -47.95 -18.84 -11.23
N GLN A 7 -47.14 -19.60 -11.94
CA GLN A 7 -47.60 -20.78 -12.68
C GLN A 7 -48.08 -21.89 -11.72
N HIS A 8 -47.42 -22.08 -10.58
CA HIS A 8 -47.90 -23.00 -9.54
C HIS A 8 -49.25 -22.58 -8.95
N VAL A 9 -49.42 -21.28 -8.65
CA VAL A 9 -50.69 -20.75 -8.14
C VAL A 9 -51.81 -20.85 -9.19
N PHE A 10 -51.48 -20.56 -10.46
CA PHE A 10 -52.41 -20.72 -11.59
C PHE A 10 -52.89 -22.17 -11.73
N GLU A 11 -51.96 -23.13 -11.77
CA GLU A 11 -52.31 -24.56 -11.83
C GLU A 11 -53.13 -25.01 -10.63
N GLY A 12 -52.85 -24.51 -9.42
CA GLY A 12 -53.68 -24.78 -8.23
C GLY A 12 -55.10 -24.23 -8.37
N MET A 13 -55.25 -23.02 -8.92
CA MET A 13 -56.55 -22.39 -9.14
C MET A 13 -57.37 -23.13 -10.21
N GLU A 14 -56.72 -23.69 -11.24
CA GLU A 14 -57.36 -24.52 -12.27
C GLU A 14 -57.92 -25.84 -11.74
N LEU A 15 -57.40 -26.34 -10.61
CA LEU A 15 -57.88 -27.57 -9.97
C LEU A 15 -59.12 -27.35 -9.07
N LEU A 16 -59.39 -26.11 -8.66
CA LEU A 16 -60.50 -25.81 -7.76
C LEU A 16 -61.90 -26.14 -8.34
N PRO A 17 -62.23 -25.82 -9.61
CA PRO A 17 -63.55 -26.09 -10.16
C PRO A 17 -63.95 -27.57 -10.12
N GLU A 18 -63.01 -28.48 -10.41
CA GLU A 18 -63.25 -29.93 -10.41
C GLU A 18 -63.79 -30.42 -9.06
N ALA A 19 -63.27 -29.88 -7.95
CA ALA A 19 -63.68 -30.26 -6.60
C ALA A 19 -64.85 -29.42 -6.05
N LEU A 20 -64.93 -28.13 -6.41
CA LEU A 20 -65.94 -27.22 -5.86
C LEU A 20 -67.29 -27.33 -6.55
N ILE A 21 -67.36 -27.59 -7.86
CA ILE A 21 -68.63 -27.65 -8.60
C ILE A 21 -69.60 -28.67 -7.99
N PRO A 22 -69.22 -29.96 -7.79
CA PRO A 22 -70.15 -30.96 -7.26
C PRO A 22 -70.64 -30.63 -5.84
N PHE A 23 -69.78 -30.00 -5.02
CA PHE A 23 -70.12 -29.58 -3.67
C PHE A 23 -71.10 -28.40 -3.68
N VAL A 24 -70.81 -27.38 -4.48
CA VAL A 24 -71.61 -26.15 -4.59
C VAL A 24 -73.00 -26.45 -5.14
N GLU A 25 -73.10 -27.25 -6.21
CA GLU A 25 -74.38 -27.60 -6.82
C GLU A 25 -75.25 -28.42 -5.86
N LYS A 26 -74.68 -29.45 -5.22
CA LYS A 26 -75.38 -30.28 -4.23
C LYS A 26 -75.91 -29.45 -3.06
N ARG A 27 -75.15 -28.44 -2.61
CA ARG A 27 -75.57 -27.54 -1.54
C ARG A 27 -76.71 -26.65 -1.95
N LEU A 28 -76.59 -25.98 -3.09
CA LEU A 28 -77.62 -25.11 -3.64
C LEU A 28 -78.92 -25.87 -3.89
N GLU A 29 -78.84 -27.09 -4.43
CA GLU A 29 -79.99 -27.97 -4.63
C GLU A 29 -80.65 -28.39 -3.31
N SER A 30 -79.87 -28.69 -2.27
CA SER A 30 -80.40 -29.09 -0.96
C SER A 30 -81.02 -27.94 -0.14
N SER A 31 -80.52 -26.72 -0.33
CA SER A 31 -80.85 -25.57 0.52
C SER A 31 -81.88 -24.62 -0.09
N LEU A 32 -81.94 -24.51 -1.43
CA LEU A 32 -82.85 -23.60 -2.13
C LEU A 32 -84.04 -24.37 -2.69
N LYS A 33 -85.26 -23.87 -2.45
CA LYS A 33 -86.49 -24.46 -3.01
C LYS A 33 -86.71 -23.92 -4.43
N GLY A 34 -86.83 -24.80 -5.42
CA GLY A 34 -87.09 -24.46 -6.84
C GLY A 34 -85.84 -24.55 -7.73
N HIS A 35 -85.82 -23.83 -8.85
CA HIS A 35 -84.67 -23.79 -9.78
C HIS A 35 -83.56 -22.87 -9.24
N TRP A 36 -82.62 -23.43 -8.46
CA TRP A 36 -81.51 -22.68 -7.86
C TRP A 36 -80.61 -21.99 -8.91
N GLN A 37 -80.54 -22.53 -10.13
CA GLN A 37 -79.74 -21.99 -11.23
C GLN A 37 -80.14 -20.56 -11.60
N LEU A 38 -81.44 -20.25 -11.60
CA LEU A 38 -81.96 -18.90 -11.88
C LEU A 38 -81.55 -17.91 -10.79
N GLN A 39 -81.65 -18.32 -9.52
CA GLN A 39 -81.30 -17.48 -8.37
C GLN A 39 -79.80 -17.13 -8.36
N VAL A 40 -78.94 -18.07 -8.74
CA VAL A 40 -77.49 -17.85 -8.84
C VAL A 40 -77.17 -16.86 -9.96
N ILE A 41 -77.78 -17.00 -11.14
CA ILE A 41 -77.53 -16.11 -12.28
C ILE A 41 -78.00 -14.67 -11.99
N GLU A 42 -79.12 -14.51 -11.27
CA GLU A 42 -79.62 -13.18 -10.88
C GLU A 42 -78.73 -12.48 -9.82
N ARG A 43 -78.23 -13.23 -8.83
CA ARG A 43 -77.50 -12.66 -7.69
C ARG A 43 -76.00 -12.51 -7.94
N VAL A 44 -75.42 -13.31 -8.83
CA VAL A 44 -73.97 -13.30 -9.13
C VAL A 44 -73.74 -12.82 -10.56
N GLN A 45 -73.30 -11.57 -10.68
CA GLN A 45 -72.98 -10.97 -11.98
C GLN A 45 -71.80 -11.68 -12.66
N GLY A 46 -72.00 -12.07 -13.93
CA GLY A 46 -70.95 -12.62 -14.80
C GLY A 46 -71.12 -14.08 -15.21
N LEU A 47 -72.06 -14.82 -14.62
CA LEU A 47 -72.37 -16.21 -15.01
C LEU A 47 -73.31 -16.25 -16.22
N ARG A 48 -73.03 -17.15 -17.18
CA ARG A 48 -73.89 -17.40 -18.34
C ARG A 48 -74.32 -18.87 -18.37
N PRO A 49 -75.59 -19.18 -18.73
CA PRO A 49 -76.00 -20.56 -18.96
C PRO A 49 -75.31 -21.11 -20.21
N ASN A 50 -74.87 -22.37 -20.16
CA ASN A 50 -74.39 -23.09 -21.33
C ASN A 50 -75.57 -23.54 -22.22
N SER A 51 -75.28 -24.05 -23.43
CA SER A 51 -76.30 -24.48 -24.41
C SER A 51 -77.21 -25.61 -23.94
N SER A 52 -76.89 -26.27 -22.82
CA SER A 52 -77.69 -27.30 -22.15
C SER A 52 -78.48 -26.80 -20.92
N GLY A 53 -78.47 -25.49 -20.63
CA GLY A 53 -79.21 -24.90 -19.51
C GLY A 53 -78.57 -25.07 -18.13
N GLN A 54 -77.31 -25.51 -18.07
CA GLN A 54 -76.51 -25.60 -16.84
C GLN A 54 -75.70 -24.31 -16.63
N VAL A 55 -75.34 -24.01 -15.39
CA VAL A 55 -74.53 -22.82 -15.06
C VAL A 55 -73.11 -23.04 -15.57
N GLY A 56 -72.59 -22.14 -16.41
CA GLY A 56 -71.19 -22.16 -16.85
C GLY A 56 -70.28 -21.70 -15.72
N TRP A 57 -69.82 -22.62 -14.88
CA TRP A 57 -68.94 -22.33 -13.75
C TRP A 57 -67.53 -21.95 -14.19
N ASP A 58 -67.10 -20.74 -13.84
CA ASP A 58 -65.69 -20.35 -13.80
C ASP A 58 -65.21 -20.20 -12.34
N GLN A 59 -63.89 -20.12 -12.14
CA GLN A 59 -63.29 -19.99 -10.80
C GLN A 59 -63.89 -18.82 -10.01
N GLN A 60 -64.10 -17.67 -10.68
CA GLN A 60 -64.63 -16.47 -10.03
C GLN A 60 -66.10 -16.60 -9.69
N GLY A 61 -66.91 -17.14 -10.60
CA GLY A 61 -68.33 -17.37 -10.40
C GLY A 61 -68.61 -18.37 -9.29
N LEU A 62 -67.81 -19.44 -9.17
CA LEU A 62 -67.90 -20.41 -8.08
C LEU A 62 -67.65 -19.76 -6.71
N LEU A 63 -66.52 -19.08 -6.56
CA LEU A 63 -66.15 -18.44 -5.29
C LEU A 63 -67.12 -17.29 -4.92
N LYS A 64 -67.57 -16.50 -5.90
CA LYS A 64 -68.59 -15.47 -5.67
C LYS A 64 -69.93 -16.07 -5.26
N THR A 65 -70.32 -17.22 -5.82
CA THR A 65 -71.57 -17.89 -5.46
C THR A 65 -71.52 -18.42 -4.03
N MET A 66 -70.40 -19.04 -3.64
CA MET A 66 -70.19 -19.44 -2.24
C MET A 66 -70.31 -18.24 -1.29
N MET A 67 -69.74 -17.09 -1.65
CA MET A 67 -69.82 -15.87 -0.84
C MET A 67 -71.24 -15.28 -0.79
N ALA A 68 -71.94 -15.24 -1.93
CA ALA A 68 -73.25 -14.63 -2.06
C ALA A 68 -74.35 -15.42 -1.34
N PHE A 69 -74.26 -16.76 -1.36
CA PHE A 69 -75.22 -17.67 -0.72
C PHE A 69 -74.68 -18.28 0.58
N TRP A 70 -73.72 -17.61 1.23
CA TRP A 70 -73.03 -18.17 2.40
C TRP A 70 -74.00 -18.55 3.51
N LYS A 71 -74.93 -17.66 3.89
CA LYS A 71 -75.90 -17.92 4.96
C LYS A 71 -76.93 -18.98 4.53
N GLU A 72 -77.38 -18.91 3.29
CA GLU A 72 -78.47 -19.70 2.75
C GLU A 72 -78.07 -21.16 2.48
N ALA A 73 -76.86 -21.41 1.96
CA ALA A 73 -76.46 -22.73 1.46
C ALA A 73 -75.20 -23.32 2.13
N PHE A 74 -74.28 -22.51 2.66
CA PHE A 74 -72.95 -23.00 3.08
C PHE A 74 -72.69 -22.95 4.58
N SER A 75 -73.31 -22.02 5.33
CA SER A 75 -73.02 -21.75 6.74
C SER A 75 -73.35 -22.89 7.71
N MET A 76 -74.18 -23.86 7.28
CA MET A 76 -74.50 -25.03 8.09
C MET A 76 -73.36 -26.06 8.12
N VAL A 77 -72.44 -26.02 7.15
CA VAL A 77 -71.36 -27.03 7.02
C VAL A 77 -69.97 -26.43 6.86
N LEU A 78 -69.86 -25.19 6.40
CA LEU A 78 -68.61 -24.43 6.39
C LEU A 78 -68.68 -23.30 7.42
N GLY A 79 -67.63 -23.12 8.20
CA GLY A 79 -67.55 -22.15 9.28
C GLY A 79 -67.04 -20.78 8.85
N HIS A 80 -66.78 -19.91 9.83
CA HIS A 80 -66.18 -18.60 9.55
C HIS A 80 -64.80 -18.66 8.86
N PRO A 81 -63.88 -19.58 9.22
CA PRO A 81 -62.57 -19.69 8.56
C PRO A 81 -62.67 -19.97 7.06
N GLU A 82 -63.55 -20.89 6.65
CA GLU A 82 -63.73 -21.24 5.24
C GLU A 82 -64.28 -20.07 4.42
N ARG A 83 -65.13 -19.24 5.03
CA ARG A 83 -65.59 -18.00 4.40
C ARG A 83 -64.43 -17.06 4.11
N SER A 84 -63.50 -16.93 5.06
CA SER A 84 -62.29 -16.12 4.88
C SER A 84 -61.39 -16.70 3.79
N TYR A 85 -61.25 -18.03 3.70
CA TYR A 85 -60.50 -18.67 2.62
C TYR A 85 -61.10 -18.37 1.24
N VAL A 86 -62.43 -18.44 1.10
CA VAL A 86 -63.11 -18.08 -0.17
C VAL A 86 -62.87 -16.60 -0.53
N SER A 87 -62.85 -15.70 0.47
CA SER A 87 -62.54 -14.28 0.26
C SER A 87 -61.09 -14.08 -0.22
N GLU A 88 -60.14 -14.73 0.42
CA GLU A 88 -58.72 -14.65 0.08
C GLU A 88 -58.45 -15.22 -1.33
N LEU A 89 -59.10 -16.33 -1.70
CA LEU A 89 -58.97 -16.92 -3.04
C LEU A 89 -59.56 -16.04 -4.15
N LEU A 90 -60.59 -15.24 -3.86
CA LEU A 90 -61.09 -14.23 -4.80
C LEU A 90 -60.03 -13.18 -5.10
N GLU A 91 -59.28 -12.73 -4.10
CA GLU A 91 -58.17 -11.79 -4.28
C GLU A 91 -57.02 -12.44 -5.07
N VAL A 92 -56.62 -13.66 -4.70
CA VAL A 92 -55.59 -14.43 -5.42
C VAL A 92 -55.97 -14.59 -6.90
N ARG A 93 -57.22 -14.95 -7.21
CA ARG A 93 -57.69 -15.07 -8.60
C ARG A 93 -57.62 -13.73 -9.32
N ASN A 94 -58.02 -12.63 -8.69
CA ASN A 94 -57.93 -11.30 -9.29
C ASN A 94 -56.48 -10.94 -9.63
N LYS A 95 -55.53 -11.20 -8.72
CA LYS A 95 -54.09 -11.01 -8.98
C LYS A 95 -53.60 -11.82 -10.19
N ILE A 96 -54.02 -13.09 -10.30
CA ILE A 96 -53.70 -13.94 -11.46
C ILE A 96 -54.21 -13.31 -12.76
N ALA A 97 -55.47 -12.83 -12.76
CA ALA A 97 -56.13 -12.23 -13.92
C ALA A 97 -55.48 -10.90 -14.36
N HIS A 98 -54.90 -10.14 -13.43
CA HIS A 98 -54.15 -8.90 -13.70
C HIS A 98 -52.67 -9.11 -14.03
N ASN A 99 -52.21 -10.35 -14.23
CA ASN A 99 -50.81 -10.69 -14.49
C ASN A 99 -49.82 -10.22 -13.39
N GLU A 100 -50.29 -10.11 -12.14
CA GLU A 100 -49.42 -9.76 -11.02
C GLU A 100 -48.45 -10.89 -10.65
N THR A 101 -47.30 -10.52 -10.09
CA THR A 101 -46.26 -11.46 -9.63
C THR A 101 -46.55 -11.96 -8.22
N PHE A 102 -46.20 -13.23 -7.95
CA PHE A 102 -46.31 -13.82 -6.61
C PHE A 102 -44.93 -14.05 -6.00
N THR A 103 -44.71 -13.59 -4.77
CA THR A 103 -43.55 -14.02 -3.99
C THR A 103 -43.68 -15.49 -3.59
N TYR A 104 -42.61 -16.11 -3.10
CA TYR A 104 -42.68 -17.49 -2.58
C TYR A 104 -43.65 -17.61 -1.40
N ASP A 105 -43.73 -16.59 -0.55
CA ASP A 105 -44.66 -16.55 0.59
C ASP A 105 -46.11 -16.37 0.15
N ASP A 106 -46.37 -15.46 -0.80
CA ASP A 106 -47.71 -15.28 -1.35
C ASP A 106 -48.21 -16.53 -2.07
N ALA A 107 -47.32 -17.20 -2.82
CA ALA A 107 -47.65 -18.42 -3.55
C ALA A 107 -47.89 -19.61 -2.61
N GLU A 108 -47.07 -19.76 -1.56
CA GLU A 108 -47.28 -20.78 -0.53
C GLU A 108 -48.59 -20.56 0.21
N ARG A 109 -48.87 -19.31 0.60
CA ARG A 109 -50.10 -18.92 1.29
C ARG A 109 -51.33 -19.20 0.43
N ALA A 110 -51.30 -18.80 -0.84
CA ALA A 110 -52.37 -19.05 -1.79
C ALA A 110 -52.68 -20.55 -1.92
N LEU A 111 -51.64 -21.40 -2.08
CA LEU A 111 -51.81 -22.84 -2.19
C LEU A 111 -52.28 -23.49 -0.87
N ASP A 112 -51.83 -23.01 0.29
CA ASP A 112 -52.32 -23.49 1.59
C ASP A 112 -53.81 -23.15 1.79
N THR A 113 -54.22 -21.94 1.43
CA THR A 113 -55.62 -21.51 1.49
C THR A 113 -56.50 -22.35 0.55
N MET A 114 -56.03 -22.67 -0.66
CA MET A 114 -56.71 -23.61 -1.56
C MET A 114 -56.85 -25.00 -0.94
N ARG A 115 -55.75 -25.55 -0.40
CA ARG A 115 -55.72 -26.88 0.23
C ARG A 115 -56.71 -26.97 1.38
N ARG A 116 -56.73 -25.99 2.30
CA ARG A 116 -57.63 -25.97 3.46
C ARG A 116 -59.10 -25.89 3.06
N LEU A 117 -59.44 -25.13 2.02
CA LEU A 117 -60.79 -25.08 1.49
C LEU A 117 -61.22 -26.43 0.88
N LEU A 118 -60.31 -27.12 0.19
CA LEU A 118 -60.59 -28.44 -0.37
C LEU A 118 -60.74 -29.52 0.72
N GLU A 119 -59.95 -29.43 1.79
CA GLU A 119 -60.07 -30.32 2.95
C GLU A 119 -61.41 -30.16 3.68
N SER A 120 -61.91 -28.92 3.81
CA SER A 120 -63.19 -28.65 4.49
C SER A 120 -64.41 -29.18 3.72
N ILE A 121 -64.28 -29.39 2.41
CA ILE A 121 -65.31 -30.05 1.58
C ILE A 121 -65.05 -31.55 1.35
N SER A 122 -64.05 -32.13 2.04
CA SER A 122 -63.63 -33.54 1.88
C SER A 122 -63.09 -33.94 0.50
N ALA A 123 -62.57 -32.99 -0.29
CA ALA A 123 -61.95 -33.23 -1.59
C ALA A 123 -60.46 -33.60 -1.48
N LYS A 124 -60.17 -34.74 -0.84
CA LYS A 124 -58.81 -35.16 -0.46
C LYS A 124 -57.84 -35.29 -1.63
N GLU A 125 -58.27 -35.90 -2.74
CA GLU A 125 -57.38 -36.14 -3.89
C GLU A 125 -56.88 -34.84 -4.53
N THR A 126 -57.76 -33.85 -4.69
CA THR A 126 -57.39 -32.52 -5.23
C THR A 126 -56.58 -31.72 -4.21
N ALA A 127 -56.89 -31.83 -2.92
CA ALA A 127 -56.10 -31.20 -1.85
C ALA A 127 -54.65 -31.72 -1.82
N GLU A 128 -54.44 -33.03 -2.03
CA GLU A 128 -53.11 -33.63 -2.11
C GLU A 128 -52.30 -33.10 -3.31
N LYS A 129 -52.94 -32.94 -4.49
CA LYS A 129 -52.29 -32.34 -5.67
C LYS A 129 -51.83 -30.91 -5.40
N ILE A 130 -52.64 -30.11 -4.71
CA ILE A 130 -52.29 -28.74 -4.31
C ILE A 130 -51.19 -28.75 -3.24
N SER A 131 -51.23 -29.69 -2.29
CA SER A 131 -50.18 -29.87 -1.28
C SER A 131 -48.82 -30.19 -1.90
N ALA A 132 -48.77 -31.04 -2.93
CA ALA A 132 -47.52 -31.34 -3.63
C ALA A 132 -46.91 -30.11 -4.32
N SER A 133 -47.75 -29.24 -4.92
CA SER A 133 -47.31 -27.96 -5.49
C SER A 133 -46.79 -27.01 -4.41
N ARG A 134 -47.46 -26.93 -3.25
CA ARG A 134 -47.02 -26.15 -2.09
C ARG A 134 -45.67 -26.61 -1.56
N ASP A 135 -45.49 -27.92 -1.39
CA ASP A 135 -44.23 -28.50 -0.92
C ASP A 135 -43.09 -28.25 -1.90
N THR A 136 -43.38 -28.21 -3.20
CA THR A 136 -42.40 -27.86 -4.24
C THR A 136 -41.95 -26.40 -4.11
N ILE A 137 -42.88 -25.47 -3.86
CA ILE A 137 -42.57 -24.06 -3.57
C ILE A 137 -41.71 -23.94 -2.31
N LEU A 138 -42.08 -24.62 -1.22
CA LEU A 138 -41.33 -24.60 0.03
C LEU A 138 -39.92 -25.17 -0.16
N ARG A 139 -39.75 -26.31 -0.84
CA ARG A 139 -38.43 -26.88 -1.15
C ARG A 139 -37.58 -25.93 -1.98
N THR A 140 -38.17 -25.26 -2.97
CA THR A 140 -37.46 -24.29 -3.82
C THR A 140 -37.02 -23.07 -3.00
N LYS A 141 -37.93 -22.52 -2.18
CA LYS A 141 -37.63 -21.43 -1.25
C LYS A 141 -36.51 -21.81 -0.28
N TYR A 142 -36.57 -22.98 0.35
CA TYR A 142 -35.53 -23.44 1.27
C TYR A 142 -34.21 -23.74 0.57
N ALA A 143 -34.22 -24.27 -0.65
CA ALA A 143 -33.01 -24.47 -1.44
C ALA A 143 -32.38 -23.15 -1.88
N GLU A 144 -33.18 -22.13 -2.23
CA GLU A 144 -32.68 -20.78 -2.53
C GLU A 144 -32.19 -20.07 -1.27
N LEU A 145 -32.88 -20.20 -0.14
CA LEU A 145 -32.43 -19.69 1.16
C LEU A 145 -31.12 -20.37 1.58
N ALA A 146 -31.01 -21.70 1.43
CA ALA A 146 -29.80 -22.44 1.72
C ALA A 146 -28.66 -22.08 0.75
N ARG A 147 -28.92 -21.88 -0.55
CA ARG A 147 -27.90 -21.37 -1.49
C ARG A 147 -27.52 -19.92 -1.21
N ASN A 148 -28.45 -19.08 -0.77
CA ASN A 148 -28.15 -17.73 -0.31
C ASN A 148 -27.39 -17.75 1.01
N GLU A 149 -27.66 -18.70 1.90
CA GLU A 149 -26.95 -18.91 3.15
C GLU A 149 -25.56 -19.52 2.93
N GLU A 150 -25.40 -20.41 1.94
CA GLU A 150 -24.11 -20.93 1.47
C GLU A 150 -23.33 -19.85 0.73
N ARG A 151 -23.95 -19.05 -0.14
CA ARG A 151 -23.32 -17.83 -0.68
C ARG A 151 -22.93 -16.86 0.45
N ARG A 152 -23.75 -16.69 1.49
CA ARG A 152 -23.44 -15.91 2.71
C ARG A 152 -22.29 -16.52 3.53
N LYS A 153 -22.20 -17.85 3.65
CA LYS A 153 -21.12 -18.55 4.38
C LYS A 153 -19.81 -18.60 3.62
N THR A 154 -19.87 -18.63 2.28
CA THR A 154 -18.70 -18.69 1.39
C THR A 154 -18.17 -17.30 1.04
N ALA A 155 -18.97 -16.24 1.23
CA ALA A 155 -18.55 -14.84 1.13
C ALA A 155 -18.09 -14.29 2.49
N ARG A 156 -17.00 -14.82 3.07
CA ARG A 156 -16.31 -14.11 4.17
C ARG A 156 -15.55 -12.91 3.60
N LEU A 157 -16.29 -11.84 3.28
CA LEU A 157 -15.74 -10.53 2.92
C LEU A 157 -15.53 -9.63 4.16
N ASP A 158 -16.05 -10.02 5.32
CA ASP A 158 -16.16 -9.12 6.46
C ASP A 158 -14.86 -8.93 7.23
N ILE A 159 -14.72 -7.72 7.76
CA ILE A 159 -13.73 -7.37 8.76
C ILE A 159 -14.20 -7.89 10.13
N SER A 160 -13.26 -8.33 10.95
CA SER A 160 -13.52 -8.69 12.34
C SER A 160 -13.22 -7.51 13.26
N VAL A 161 -14.02 -7.34 14.31
CA VAL A 161 -13.86 -6.29 15.32
C VAL A 161 -14.05 -6.95 16.68
N GLU A 162 -13.30 -6.52 17.68
CA GLU A 162 -13.64 -6.84 19.07
C GLU A 162 -13.73 -5.56 19.89
N THR A 163 -14.96 -5.20 20.22
CA THR A 163 -15.25 -4.04 21.05
C THR A 163 -15.39 -4.41 22.52
N VAL A 164 -15.43 -3.39 23.39
CA VAL A 164 -15.75 -3.57 24.81
C VAL A 164 -17.08 -4.30 24.97
N GLY A 165 -17.13 -5.29 25.87
CA GLY A 165 -18.35 -6.03 26.19
C GLY A 165 -19.47 -5.08 26.66
N GLY A 166 -20.66 -5.21 26.05
CA GLY A 166 -21.84 -4.38 26.34
C GLY A 166 -22.10 -3.23 25.37
N LEU A 167 -21.25 -3.02 24.35
CA LEU A 167 -21.58 -2.19 23.19
C LEU A 167 -22.29 -3.02 22.13
N LEU A 168 -23.33 -2.46 21.52
CA LEU A 168 -24.06 -3.09 20.43
C LEU A 168 -23.52 -2.60 19.08
N PRO A 169 -23.46 -3.47 18.05
CA PRO A 169 -23.21 -3.05 16.68
C PRO A 169 -24.21 -1.97 16.25
N TRP A 170 -23.79 -1.03 15.40
CA TRP A 170 -24.67 0.08 14.98
C TRP A 170 -25.99 -0.43 14.38
N ARG A 171 -25.94 -1.57 13.69
CA ARG A 171 -27.08 -2.23 13.04
C ARG A 171 -28.17 -2.65 14.02
N GLU A 172 -27.79 -2.96 15.25
CA GLU A 172 -28.74 -3.30 16.30
C GLU A 172 -29.35 -2.05 16.95
N VAL A 173 -28.72 -0.88 16.78
CA VAL A 173 -29.16 0.39 17.37
C VAL A 173 -30.06 1.18 16.42
N VAL A 174 -29.69 1.28 15.15
CA VAL A 174 -30.38 2.10 14.14
C VAL A 174 -30.55 1.32 12.84
N GLU A 175 -31.75 1.40 12.29
CA GLU A 175 -32.14 0.70 11.06
C GLU A 175 -32.02 1.64 9.85
N PRO A 176 -31.41 1.21 8.73
CA PRO A 176 -31.51 1.94 7.47
C PRO A 176 -32.96 2.00 6.96
N HIS A 177 -33.28 2.98 6.11
CA HIS A 177 -34.57 2.98 5.39
C HIS A 177 -34.67 1.74 4.48
N GLN A 178 -35.89 1.32 4.15
CA GLN A 178 -36.15 0.06 3.47
C GLN A 178 -35.53 -0.02 2.07
N ASP A 179 -35.53 1.09 1.33
CA ASP A 179 -34.86 1.29 0.04
C ASP A 179 -33.34 1.06 0.11
N VAL A 180 -32.69 1.59 1.15
CA VAL A 180 -31.26 1.38 1.43
C VAL A 180 -31.00 -0.05 1.91
N ALA A 181 -31.82 -0.56 2.83
CA ALA A 181 -31.69 -1.89 3.39
C ALA A 181 -31.82 -2.99 2.30
N THR A 182 -32.77 -2.86 1.39
CA THR A 182 -33.01 -3.83 0.31
C THR A 182 -32.07 -3.67 -0.89
N GLY A 183 -31.44 -2.50 -1.05
CA GLY A 183 -30.56 -2.21 -2.18
C GLY A 183 -31.31 -1.97 -3.49
N GLU A 184 -32.63 -1.70 -3.40
CA GLU A 184 -33.51 -1.33 -4.52
C GLU A 184 -33.47 0.17 -4.85
N PHE A 185 -32.67 0.94 -4.11
CA PHE A 185 -32.56 2.37 -4.29
C PHE A 185 -32.19 2.75 -5.74
N GLN A 186 -32.90 3.72 -6.31
CA GLN A 186 -32.61 4.22 -7.66
C GLN A 186 -31.92 5.58 -7.60
N GLN A 187 -30.94 5.80 -8.48
CA GLN A 187 -30.19 7.08 -8.56
C GLN A 187 -31.08 8.31 -8.78
N ALA A 188 -32.28 8.11 -9.33
CA ALA A 188 -33.28 9.15 -9.55
C ALA A 188 -34.02 9.56 -8.26
N GLU A 189 -34.03 8.71 -7.23
CA GLU A 189 -34.76 8.94 -5.97
C GLU A 189 -34.08 9.94 -5.03
N PHE A 190 -32.81 10.34 -5.27
CA PHE A 190 -32.16 11.41 -4.51
C PHE A 190 -32.22 12.77 -5.20
N ALA A 191 -32.77 12.84 -6.42
CA ALA A 191 -32.95 14.09 -7.14
C ALA A 191 -34.36 14.62 -6.87
N ALA A 192 -34.44 15.66 -6.04
CA ALA A 192 -35.65 16.45 -5.90
C ALA A 192 -36.05 17.03 -7.28
N ASP A 193 -37.31 16.86 -7.67
CA ASP A 193 -37.86 17.36 -8.92
C ASP A 193 -39.17 18.11 -8.62
N LEU A 194 -39.10 19.44 -8.65
CA LEU A 194 -40.23 20.30 -8.33
C LEU A 194 -41.38 20.14 -9.33
N ALA A 195 -41.08 19.87 -10.61
CA ALA A 195 -42.10 19.68 -11.64
C ALA A 195 -42.90 18.39 -11.39
N LYS A 196 -42.22 17.28 -11.07
CA LYS A 196 -42.89 16.02 -10.74
C LYS A 196 -43.74 16.12 -9.48
N VAL A 197 -43.28 16.85 -8.46
CA VAL A 197 -44.08 17.08 -7.24
C VAL A 197 -45.31 17.93 -7.56
N HIS A 198 -45.13 19.01 -8.33
CA HIS A 198 -46.24 19.87 -8.75
C HIS A 198 -47.30 19.10 -9.58
N ASN A 199 -46.85 18.20 -10.46
CA ASN A 199 -47.72 17.38 -11.31
C ASN A 199 -48.25 16.09 -10.64
N GLY A 200 -47.85 15.82 -9.38
CA GLY A 200 -48.30 14.66 -8.62
C GLY A 200 -47.67 13.31 -8.99
N SER A 201 -46.65 13.30 -9.85
CA SER A 201 -45.96 12.10 -10.36
C SER A 201 -44.64 11.77 -9.62
N ALA A 202 -44.24 12.58 -8.64
CA ALA A 202 -43.06 12.32 -7.81
C ALA A 202 -43.27 11.11 -6.85
N PRO A 203 -42.18 10.45 -6.41
CA PRO A 203 -42.22 9.45 -5.34
C PRO A 203 -42.88 9.98 -4.06
N SER A 204 -43.44 9.08 -3.24
CA SER A 204 -44.19 9.46 -2.03
C SER A 204 -43.37 10.33 -1.07
N GLU A 205 -42.07 10.06 -0.93
CA GLU A 205 -41.19 10.78 -0.02
C GLU A 205 -40.99 12.27 -0.38
N TYR A 206 -41.17 12.66 -1.65
CA TYR A 206 -41.16 14.06 -2.06
C TYR A 206 -42.55 14.63 -2.25
N ARG A 207 -43.56 13.79 -2.52
CA ARG A 207 -44.94 14.23 -2.77
C ARG A 207 -45.74 14.43 -1.48
N ASN A 208 -45.55 13.58 -0.49
CA ASN A 208 -46.24 13.62 0.80
C ASN A 208 -45.52 14.63 1.72
N PRO A 209 -46.17 15.72 2.15
CA PRO A 209 -45.55 16.72 3.02
C PRO A 209 -44.99 16.16 4.32
N ARG A 210 -45.68 15.20 4.96
CA ARG A 210 -45.25 14.63 6.24
C ARG A 210 -43.99 13.77 6.09
N GLU A 211 -43.96 12.92 5.06
CA GLU A 211 -42.77 12.10 4.75
C GLU A 211 -41.58 12.96 4.36
N PHE A 212 -41.82 14.01 3.55
CA PHE A 212 -40.79 14.95 3.14
C PHE A 212 -40.13 15.62 4.35
N PHE A 213 -40.92 16.23 5.25
CA PHE A 213 -40.37 16.91 6.43
C PHE A 213 -39.76 15.93 7.45
N ALA A 214 -40.27 14.70 7.57
CA ALA A 214 -39.65 13.67 8.41
C ALA A 214 -38.24 13.29 7.94
N ARG A 215 -38.01 13.22 6.62
CA ARG A 215 -36.69 12.93 6.01
C ARG A 215 -35.82 14.17 5.81
N THR A 216 -36.34 15.37 6.09
CA THR A 216 -35.64 16.64 5.89
C THR A 216 -35.01 17.09 7.20
N TYR A 217 -33.74 17.49 7.14
CA TYR A 217 -33.10 18.21 8.24
C TYR A 217 -33.27 19.71 8.01
N LEU A 218 -33.86 20.41 8.98
CA LEU A 218 -34.05 21.86 8.92
C LEU A 218 -32.75 22.58 9.27
N THR A 219 -31.93 22.81 8.25
CA THR A 219 -30.68 23.59 8.38
C THR A 219 -30.98 25.04 8.79
N GLU A 220 -29.99 25.77 9.28
CA GLU A 220 -30.12 27.18 9.61
C GLU A 220 -30.59 28.00 8.39
N GLY A 221 -30.01 27.73 7.21
CA GLY A 221 -30.38 28.38 5.96
C GLY A 221 -31.82 28.06 5.51
N LEU A 222 -32.25 26.80 5.61
CA LEU A 222 -33.63 26.40 5.29
C LEU A 222 -34.63 26.97 6.32
N SER A 223 -34.28 26.94 7.60
CA SER A 223 -35.08 27.49 8.68
C SER A 223 -35.30 28.99 8.51
N THR A 224 -34.24 29.73 8.18
CA THR A 224 -34.32 31.17 7.89
C THR A 224 -35.20 31.45 6.68
N LEU A 225 -35.09 30.65 5.62
CA LEU A 225 -35.93 30.75 4.43
C LEU A 225 -37.42 30.53 4.76
N LEU A 226 -37.74 29.47 5.50
CA LEU A 226 -39.12 29.13 5.89
C LEU A 226 -39.72 30.21 6.80
N ILE A 227 -38.97 30.72 7.78
CA ILE A 227 -39.38 31.83 8.65
C ILE A 227 -39.63 33.10 7.84
N GLY A 228 -38.70 33.46 6.94
CA GLY A 228 -38.82 34.63 6.07
C GLY A 228 -40.06 34.54 5.18
N ALA A 229 -40.31 33.36 4.61
CA ALA A 229 -41.48 33.10 3.79
C ALA A 229 -42.80 33.18 4.58
N ALA A 230 -42.85 32.61 5.78
CA ALA A 230 -44.02 32.73 6.65
C ALA A 230 -44.31 34.20 7.03
N LYS A 231 -43.28 35.00 7.33
CA LYS A 231 -43.42 36.46 7.57
C LYS A 231 -43.96 37.19 6.34
N ARG A 232 -43.40 36.91 5.16
CA ARG A 232 -43.82 37.57 3.91
C ARG A 232 -45.27 37.27 3.56
N LEU A 233 -45.64 36.00 3.59
CA LEU A 233 -46.97 35.52 3.22
C LEU A 233 -48.05 35.98 4.21
N SER A 234 -47.71 36.12 5.50
CA SER A 234 -48.61 36.68 6.52
C SER A 234 -48.70 38.21 6.51
N ARG A 235 -48.03 38.88 5.57
CA ARG A 235 -47.94 40.36 5.46
C ARG A 235 -47.25 41.03 6.65
N GLY A 236 -46.47 40.28 7.43
CA GLY A 236 -45.73 40.77 8.60
C GLY A 236 -44.33 41.35 8.30
N GLY A 237 -44.00 41.61 7.03
CA GLY A 237 -42.66 41.99 6.55
C GLY A 237 -41.90 40.81 5.93
N GLY A 238 -40.59 40.92 5.76
CA GLY A 238 -39.76 39.89 5.10
C GLY A 238 -39.50 40.14 3.61
N ASP A 239 -38.52 39.43 3.08
CA ASP A 239 -37.98 39.70 1.74
C ASP A 239 -38.97 39.30 0.64
N PRO A 240 -39.16 40.15 -0.38
CA PRO A 240 -40.09 39.88 -1.48
C PRO A 240 -39.54 38.87 -2.49
N VAL A 241 -38.22 38.88 -2.69
CA VAL A 241 -37.52 38.08 -3.70
C VAL A 241 -36.34 37.38 -3.02
N VAL A 242 -36.27 36.06 -3.15
CA VAL A 242 -35.17 35.26 -2.62
C VAL A 242 -34.50 34.50 -3.76
N GLU A 243 -33.20 34.70 -3.89
CA GLU A 243 -32.37 33.93 -4.80
C GLU A 243 -31.77 32.72 -4.07
N LEU A 244 -32.01 31.52 -4.60
CA LEU A 244 -31.35 30.32 -4.14
C LEU A 244 -30.09 30.08 -4.97
N GLN A 245 -28.93 30.34 -4.36
CA GLN A 245 -27.63 29.93 -4.87
C GLN A 245 -27.12 28.74 -4.06
N THR A 246 -26.57 27.72 -4.73
CA THR A 246 -25.88 26.63 -4.04
C THR A 246 -24.49 26.45 -4.60
N ASN A 247 -23.47 26.60 -3.76
CA ASN A 247 -22.09 26.14 -4.06
C ASN A 247 -21.97 24.61 -3.94
N PHE A 248 -22.97 23.97 -3.34
CA PHE A 248 -23.01 22.55 -3.01
C PHE A 248 -24.26 21.96 -3.65
N GLY A 249 -24.11 21.16 -4.70
CA GLY A 249 -25.24 20.58 -5.42
C GLY A 249 -26.25 19.89 -4.50
N GLY A 250 -27.55 20.08 -4.79
CA GLY A 250 -28.65 19.34 -4.15
C GLY A 250 -29.58 20.13 -3.21
N GLY A 251 -29.36 21.44 -2.97
CA GLY A 251 -30.16 22.21 -2.01
C GLY A 251 -31.32 23.06 -2.57
N LYS A 252 -31.22 23.57 -3.82
CA LYS A 252 -32.15 24.59 -4.36
C LYS A 252 -33.58 24.06 -4.52
N THR A 253 -33.74 23.02 -5.32
CA THR A 253 -35.03 22.37 -5.57
C THR A 253 -35.61 21.79 -4.28
N HIS A 254 -34.77 21.27 -3.37
CA HIS A 254 -35.23 20.76 -2.08
C HIS A 254 -35.78 21.88 -1.17
N SER A 255 -35.11 23.03 -1.08
CA SER A 255 -35.61 24.20 -0.37
C SER A 255 -36.91 24.74 -0.97
N MET A 256 -37.04 24.73 -2.29
CA MET A 256 -38.30 25.08 -2.98
C MET A 256 -39.42 24.09 -2.66
N LEU A 257 -39.13 22.80 -2.57
CA LEU A 257 -40.11 21.79 -2.15
C LEU A 257 -40.57 21.99 -0.71
N ALA A 258 -39.65 22.35 0.21
CA ALA A 258 -40.02 22.67 1.58
C ALA A 258 -40.99 23.86 1.64
N LEU A 259 -40.75 24.92 0.86
CA LEU A 259 -41.67 26.04 0.72
C LEU A 259 -43.01 25.60 0.10
N TYR A 260 -42.97 24.82 -0.99
CA TYR A 260 -44.15 24.32 -1.68
C TYR A 260 -45.08 23.52 -0.77
N HIS A 261 -44.50 22.68 0.10
CA HIS A 261 -45.21 21.87 1.09
C HIS A 261 -45.67 22.66 2.30
N MET A 262 -44.87 23.61 2.79
CA MET A 262 -45.23 24.51 3.89
C MET A 262 -46.54 25.26 3.61
N VAL A 263 -46.72 25.73 2.36
CA VAL A 263 -47.94 26.46 1.94
C VAL A 263 -48.97 25.55 1.26
N GLY A 264 -48.79 24.23 1.37
CA GLY A 264 -49.68 23.22 0.79
C GLY A 264 -50.96 23.02 1.61
N GLY A 265 -51.70 21.96 1.29
CA GLY A 265 -52.96 21.64 1.98
C GLY A 265 -52.80 21.00 3.37
N THR A 266 -51.57 20.67 3.78
CA THR A 266 -51.29 20.10 5.12
C THR A 266 -50.94 21.24 6.08
N PRO A 267 -51.57 21.33 7.26
CA PRO A 267 -51.24 22.35 8.26
C PRO A 267 -49.76 22.31 8.65
N ALA A 268 -49.15 23.47 8.89
CA ALA A 268 -47.74 23.53 9.28
C ALA A 268 -47.45 22.81 10.63
N GLU A 269 -48.44 22.75 11.52
CA GLU A 269 -48.38 22.04 12.81
C GLU A 269 -48.30 20.51 12.66
N ASP A 270 -48.71 20.00 11.51
CA ASP A 270 -48.71 18.57 11.18
C ASP A 270 -47.41 18.11 10.52
N LEU A 271 -46.50 19.04 10.23
CA LEU A 271 -45.25 18.82 9.52
C LEU A 271 -44.08 18.74 10.52
N PRO A 272 -43.41 17.58 10.64
CA PRO A 272 -42.36 17.37 11.63
C PRO A 272 -41.24 18.43 11.56
N GLY A 273 -40.95 19.08 12.70
CA GLY A 273 -39.89 20.08 12.85
C GLY A 273 -40.32 21.49 12.42
N LEU A 274 -41.24 21.61 11.46
CA LEU A 274 -41.81 22.90 11.06
C LEU A 274 -42.72 23.47 12.15
N ASP A 275 -43.45 22.61 12.84
CA ASP A 275 -44.26 22.92 14.03
C ASP A 275 -43.44 23.63 15.11
N GLN A 276 -42.27 23.08 15.44
CA GLN A 276 -41.34 23.66 16.42
C GLN A 276 -40.75 24.98 15.92
N LEU A 277 -40.42 25.06 14.63
CA LEU A 277 -39.86 26.27 14.03
C LEU A 277 -40.86 27.44 14.03
N MET A 278 -42.13 27.17 13.68
CA MET A 278 -43.19 28.19 13.63
C MET A 278 -43.62 28.63 15.04
N SER A 279 -43.77 27.69 15.97
CA SER A 279 -44.10 28.01 17.37
C SER A 279 -42.99 28.80 18.06
N GLY A 280 -41.72 28.41 17.89
CA GLY A 280 -40.57 29.13 18.45
C GLY A 280 -40.43 30.57 17.92
N SER A 281 -40.81 30.81 16.67
CA SER A 281 -40.80 32.13 16.04
C SER A 281 -42.10 32.94 16.22
N ARG A 282 -43.13 32.34 16.84
CA ARG A 282 -44.49 32.91 17.00
C ARG A 282 -45.10 33.36 15.67
N LEU A 283 -44.91 32.57 14.62
CA LEU A 283 -45.44 32.83 13.28
C LEU A 283 -46.50 31.78 12.91
N ALA A 284 -47.44 32.17 12.05
CA ALA A 284 -48.42 31.28 11.47
C ALA A 284 -48.36 31.36 9.94
N VAL A 285 -48.49 30.21 9.29
CA VAL A 285 -48.59 30.13 7.82
C VAL A 285 -50.06 30.37 7.44
N PRO A 286 -50.38 31.25 6.49
CA PRO A 286 -51.75 31.46 6.03
C PRO A 286 -52.39 30.15 5.53
N ALA A 287 -53.66 29.91 5.90
CA ALA A 287 -54.36 28.66 5.57
C ALA A 287 -54.58 28.44 4.06
N LYS A 288 -54.55 29.51 3.25
CA LYS A 288 -54.69 29.44 1.80
C LYS A 288 -53.70 30.39 1.13
N VAL A 289 -52.79 29.81 0.36
CA VAL A 289 -51.78 30.53 -0.44
C VAL A 289 -51.85 30.00 -1.86
N ASN A 290 -51.93 30.90 -2.84
CA ASN A 290 -51.87 30.52 -4.25
C ASN A 290 -50.43 30.19 -4.64
N ARG A 291 -50.21 29.16 -5.45
CA ARG A 291 -48.88 28.65 -5.78
C ARG A 291 -48.68 28.66 -7.29
N ALA A 292 -47.62 29.31 -7.75
CA ALA A 292 -47.15 29.20 -9.13
C ALA A 292 -45.76 28.54 -9.13
N VAL A 293 -45.58 27.53 -9.96
CA VAL A 293 -44.35 26.76 -10.13
C VAL A 293 -43.97 26.76 -11.60
N LEU A 294 -42.82 27.34 -11.92
CA LEU A 294 -42.25 27.38 -13.27
C LEU A 294 -40.92 26.65 -13.23
N VAL A 295 -40.74 25.61 -14.05
CA VAL A 295 -39.49 24.84 -14.09
C VAL A 295 -38.91 24.93 -15.50
N GLY A 296 -37.72 25.52 -15.62
CA GLY A 296 -37.13 25.85 -16.92
C GLY A 296 -36.76 24.66 -17.80
N THR A 297 -36.77 23.44 -17.24
CA THR A 297 -36.54 22.18 -17.94
C THR A 297 -37.80 21.38 -18.23
N SER A 298 -38.95 21.73 -17.63
CA SER A 298 -40.20 20.97 -17.82
C SER A 298 -40.96 21.39 -19.07
N ARG A 299 -40.72 22.61 -19.57
CA ARG A 299 -41.41 23.20 -20.72
C ARG A 299 -40.41 23.82 -21.70
N GLY A 300 -40.57 23.51 -22.98
CA GLY A 300 -39.82 24.11 -24.07
C GLY A 300 -40.40 25.47 -24.51
N PRO A 301 -39.59 26.40 -25.04
CA PRO A 301 -40.06 27.70 -25.55
C PRO A 301 -41.08 27.64 -26.70
N GLN A 302 -41.19 26.49 -27.36
CA GLN A 302 -42.17 26.26 -28.43
C GLN A 302 -43.50 25.68 -27.93
N ASP A 303 -43.55 25.20 -26.69
CA ASP A 303 -44.70 24.47 -26.17
C ASP A 303 -45.87 25.42 -25.96
N VAL A 304 -47.05 25.06 -26.47
CA VAL A 304 -48.29 25.80 -26.27
C VAL A 304 -49.28 24.91 -25.51
N ILE A 305 -49.60 25.28 -24.28
CA ILE A 305 -50.54 24.54 -23.45
C ILE A 305 -51.94 24.85 -23.92
N SER A 306 -52.62 23.84 -24.45
CA SER A 306 -54.02 23.92 -24.83
C SER A 306 -54.90 23.50 -23.66
N LEU A 307 -55.75 24.41 -23.19
CA LEU A 307 -56.67 24.21 -22.08
C LEU A 307 -58.07 23.90 -22.60
N GLU A 308 -58.91 23.36 -21.71
CA GLU A 308 -60.35 23.18 -21.98
C GLU A 308 -60.99 24.51 -22.40
N GLY A 309 -61.79 24.48 -23.47
CA GLY A 309 -62.39 25.69 -24.06
C GLY A 309 -61.52 26.40 -25.12
N GLY A 310 -60.45 25.77 -25.61
CA GLY A 310 -59.67 26.25 -26.76
C GLY A 310 -58.67 27.37 -26.45
N ARG A 311 -58.49 27.72 -25.17
CA ARG A 311 -57.51 28.71 -24.73
C ARG A 311 -56.10 28.13 -24.84
N LYS A 312 -55.15 28.96 -25.28
CA LYS A 312 -53.74 28.61 -25.47
C LYS A 312 -52.88 29.48 -24.58
N ILE A 313 -52.02 28.86 -23.78
CA ILE A 313 -50.98 29.55 -23.01
C ILE A 313 -49.65 29.36 -23.74
N ARG A 314 -49.01 30.45 -24.14
CA ARG A 314 -47.76 30.43 -24.93
C ARG A 314 -46.52 30.79 -24.11
N THR A 315 -46.68 31.56 -23.04
CA THR A 315 -45.58 32.24 -22.34
C THR A 315 -45.51 31.84 -20.87
N THR A 316 -44.37 32.11 -20.23
CA THR A 316 -44.15 31.87 -18.79
C THR A 316 -45.02 32.77 -17.91
N TRP A 317 -45.28 34.01 -18.33
CA TRP A 317 -46.18 34.92 -17.60
C TRP A 317 -47.66 34.54 -17.75
N GLY A 318 -48.07 34.03 -18.92
CA GLY A 318 -49.40 33.46 -19.12
C GLY A 318 -49.62 32.24 -18.21
N GLU A 319 -48.62 31.36 -18.13
CA GLU A 319 -48.64 30.20 -17.24
C GLU A 319 -48.70 30.60 -15.76
N LEU A 320 -47.88 31.56 -15.35
CA LEU A 320 -47.90 32.11 -13.99
C LEU A 320 -49.29 32.63 -13.60
N ALA A 321 -49.92 33.43 -14.47
CA ALA A 321 -51.26 33.95 -14.21
C ALA A 321 -52.29 32.82 -14.11
N TRP A 322 -52.24 31.85 -15.03
CA TRP A 322 -53.13 30.69 -15.00
C TRP A 322 -52.99 29.87 -13.70
N GLN A 323 -51.77 29.61 -13.23
CA GLN A 323 -51.56 28.85 -12.00
C GLN A 323 -52.04 29.60 -10.74
N LEU A 324 -51.98 30.94 -10.72
CA LEU A 324 -52.41 31.74 -9.56
C LEU A 324 -53.92 31.90 -9.43
N GLY A 325 -54.65 32.04 -10.54
CA GLY A 325 -56.08 32.36 -10.51
C GLY A 325 -56.89 31.83 -11.69
N GLY A 326 -56.35 30.88 -12.45
CA GLY A 326 -57.02 30.21 -13.56
C GLY A 326 -57.43 31.15 -14.68
N ALA A 327 -58.64 30.94 -15.19
CA ALA A 327 -59.19 31.62 -16.35
C ALA A 327 -59.30 33.14 -16.21
N GLU A 328 -59.56 33.64 -15.00
CA GLU A 328 -59.73 35.06 -14.73
C GLU A 328 -58.39 35.78 -14.66
N ALA A 329 -57.41 35.19 -13.97
CA ALA A 329 -56.05 35.70 -13.90
C ALA A 329 -55.36 35.72 -15.27
N PHE A 330 -55.49 34.63 -16.05
CA PHE A 330 -54.97 34.58 -17.42
C PHE A 330 -55.59 35.66 -18.30
N GLY A 331 -56.88 35.97 -18.13
CA GLY A 331 -57.55 37.03 -18.87
C GLY A 331 -56.88 38.41 -18.73
N MET A 332 -56.24 38.69 -17.58
CA MET A 332 -55.52 39.94 -17.36
C MET A 332 -54.25 40.06 -18.23
N VAL A 333 -53.63 38.94 -18.61
CA VAL A 333 -52.38 38.90 -19.37
C VAL A 333 -52.52 38.27 -20.76
N ALA A 334 -53.74 37.95 -21.20
CA ALA A 334 -53.99 37.18 -22.41
C ALA A 334 -53.44 37.85 -23.68
N GLU A 335 -53.57 39.18 -23.81
CA GLU A 335 -53.01 39.94 -24.94
C GLU A 335 -51.48 39.90 -24.96
N ASN A 336 -50.85 39.96 -23.77
CA ASN A 336 -49.40 39.86 -23.61
C ASN A 336 -48.89 38.45 -23.95
N ASP A 337 -49.60 37.41 -23.51
CA ASP A 337 -49.31 36.01 -23.84
C ASP A 337 -49.44 35.74 -25.34
N GLU A 338 -50.49 36.25 -25.99
CA GLU A 338 -50.71 36.05 -27.42
C GLU A 338 -49.63 36.73 -28.28
N ARG A 339 -49.18 37.92 -27.90
CA ARG A 339 -48.16 38.67 -28.63
C ARG A 339 -46.71 38.30 -28.27
N GLY A 340 -46.49 37.52 -27.22
CA GLY A 340 -45.14 37.23 -26.73
C GLY A 340 -44.40 38.47 -26.21
N ILE A 341 -45.13 39.48 -25.74
CA ILE A 341 -44.59 40.72 -25.17
C ILE A 341 -44.81 40.70 -23.65
N ALA A 342 -43.78 41.02 -22.88
CA ALA A 342 -43.85 40.96 -21.43
C ALA A 342 -44.86 41.97 -20.84
N PRO A 343 -45.67 41.56 -19.84
CA PRO A 343 -46.53 42.49 -19.10
C PRO A 343 -45.70 43.44 -18.24
N GLY A 344 -46.15 44.70 -18.12
CA GLY A 344 -45.52 45.69 -17.23
C GLY A 344 -45.81 45.43 -15.75
N SER A 345 -44.98 46.01 -14.86
CA SER A 345 -45.05 45.80 -13.41
C SER A 345 -46.39 46.19 -12.78
N ASN A 346 -47.04 47.28 -13.21
CA ASN A 346 -48.36 47.69 -12.70
C ASN A 346 -49.46 46.63 -12.93
N LEU A 347 -49.42 45.94 -14.08
CA LEU A 347 -50.40 44.90 -14.40
C LEU A 347 -50.16 43.65 -13.54
N LEU A 348 -48.90 43.27 -13.35
CA LEU A 348 -48.51 42.18 -12.46
C LEU A 348 -48.84 42.51 -10.99
N GLU A 349 -48.68 43.75 -10.56
CA GLU A 349 -49.08 44.21 -9.22
C GLU A 349 -50.60 44.08 -9.03
N ALA A 350 -51.40 44.50 -10.01
CA ALA A 350 -52.85 44.33 -9.97
C ALA A 350 -53.26 42.85 -9.88
N LEU A 351 -52.57 41.97 -10.62
CA LEU A 351 -52.75 40.52 -10.55
C LEU A 351 -52.43 40.01 -9.14
N PHE A 352 -51.27 40.36 -8.59
CA PHE A 352 -50.84 39.94 -7.26
C PHE A 352 -51.73 40.47 -6.14
N LYS A 353 -52.19 41.72 -6.21
CA LYS A 353 -53.13 42.29 -5.24
C LYS A 353 -54.44 41.49 -5.17
N LYS A 354 -54.89 40.93 -6.30
CA LYS A 354 -56.11 40.14 -6.38
C LYS A 354 -55.92 38.71 -5.88
N TYR A 355 -54.77 38.09 -6.12
CA TYR A 355 -54.50 36.68 -5.81
C TYR A 355 -53.50 36.46 -4.67
N ALA A 356 -53.16 37.48 -3.88
CA ALA A 356 -52.35 37.32 -2.66
C ALA A 356 -53.16 36.73 -1.49
N PRO A 357 -52.57 35.93 -0.59
CA PRO A 357 -51.14 35.57 -0.54
C PRO A 357 -50.72 34.59 -1.65
N ALA A 358 -49.52 34.78 -2.21
CA ALA A 358 -49.02 33.97 -3.31
C ALA A 358 -47.53 33.61 -3.16
N LEU A 359 -47.19 32.36 -3.48
CA LEU A 359 -45.82 31.85 -3.59
C LEU A 359 -45.53 31.54 -5.05
N ILE A 360 -44.45 32.12 -5.59
CA ILE A 360 -43.98 31.89 -6.95
C ILE A 360 -42.60 31.22 -6.85
N LEU A 361 -42.47 30.02 -7.39
CA LEU A 361 -41.25 29.23 -7.43
C LEU A 361 -40.78 29.10 -8.88
N ILE A 362 -39.55 29.51 -9.16
CA ILE A 362 -38.95 29.39 -10.50
C ILE A 362 -37.66 28.59 -10.44
N ASP A 363 -37.73 27.30 -10.81
CA ASP A 363 -36.57 26.40 -10.83
C ASP A 363 -35.90 26.42 -12.21
N GLU A 364 -34.56 26.37 -12.23
CA GLU A 364 -33.71 26.35 -13.43
C GLU A 364 -34.05 27.43 -14.49
N TRP A 365 -34.25 28.68 -14.07
CA TRP A 365 -34.67 29.77 -14.99
C TRP A 365 -33.67 30.01 -16.14
N VAL A 366 -32.37 29.92 -15.85
CA VAL A 366 -31.31 30.05 -16.87
C VAL A 366 -31.42 28.97 -17.95
N ALA A 367 -31.83 27.75 -17.58
CA ALA A 367 -31.99 26.64 -18.50
C ALA A 367 -33.11 26.87 -19.52
N TYR A 368 -34.13 27.66 -19.16
CA TYR A 368 -35.18 28.10 -20.08
C TYR A 368 -34.66 29.21 -20.99
N LEU A 369 -34.09 30.28 -20.43
CA LEU A 369 -33.65 31.46 -21.19
C LEU A 369 -32.58 31.13 -22.25
N ARG A 370 -31.65 30.21 -21.95
CA ARG A 370 -30.63 29.81 -22.92
C ARG A 370 -31.20 29.21 -24.21
N GLN A 371 -32.41 28.63 -24.15
CA GLN A 371 -33.06 28.02 -25.32
C GLN A 371 -33.68 29.07 -26.26
N ILE A 372 -33.87 30.31 -25.78
CA ILE A 372 -34.47 31.43 -26.52
C ILE A 372 -33.38 32.40 -27.02
N TYR A 373 -32.15 32.24 -26.55
CA TYR A 373 -31.05 33.12 -26.89
C TYR A 373 -30.72 33.06 -28.39
N LYS A 374 -30.76 34.21 -29.07
CA LYS A 374 -30.59 34.34 -30.53
C LYS A 374 -31.61 33.51 -31.35
N VAL A 375 -32.78 33.20 -30.80
CA VAL A 375 -33.88 32.53 -31.51
C VAL A 375 -35.08 33.46 -31.63
N GLU A 376 -35.57 33.66 -32.86
CA GLU A 376 -36.71 34.53 -33.15
C GLU A 376 -37.97 33.74 -33.51
N GLY A 377 -39.14 34.39 -33.42
CA GLY A 377 -40.42 33.81 -33.85
C GLY A 377 -41.02 32.76 -32.90
N LEU A 378 -40.49 32.62 -31.69
CA LEU A 378 -41.01 31.68 -30.68
C LEU A 378 -42.31 32.19 -30.03
N PRO A 379 -43.30 31.31 -29.77
CA PRO A 379 -44.51 31.67 -29.04
C PRO A 379 -44.25 32.23 -27.63
N SER A 380 -43.13 31.83 -27.01
CA SER A 380 -42.70 32.29 -25.68
C SER A 380 -42.23 33.75 -25.60
N GLY A 381 -42.22 34.46 -26.72
CA GLY A 381 -41.57 35.77 -26.83
C GLY A 381 -40.05 35.67 -26.99
N SER A 382 -39.40 36.82 -27.24
CA SER A 382 -37.96 36.92 -27.43
C SER A 382 -37.19 36.80 -26.11
N PHE A 383 -35.86 36.64 -26.22
CA PHE A 383 -34.96 36.66 -25.06
C PHE A 383 -35.10 37.98 -24.26
N ASP A 384 -35.12 39.12 -24.94
CA ASP A 384 -35.29 40.43 -24.30
C ASP A 384 -36.67 40.59 -23.64
N ALA A 385 -37.74 40.09 -24.27
CA ALA A 385 -39.07 40.10 -23.66
C ALA A 385 -39.07 39.30 -22.35
N ASN A 386 -38.45 38.12 -22.32
CA ASN A 386 -38.34 37.33 -21.09
C ASN A 386 -37.50 38.04 -20.01
N LEU A 387 -36.43 38.76 -20.38
CA LEU A 387 -35.67 39.58 -19.43
C LEU A 387 -36.48 40.78 -18.90
N SER A 388 -37.25 41.46 -19.76
CA SER A 388 -38.17 42.52 -19.33
C SER A 388 -39.27 41.99 -18.40
N PHE A 389 -39.73 40.75 -18.61
CA PHE A 389 -40.64 40.08 -17.69
C PHE A 389 -39.99 39.84 -16.33
N VAL A 390 -38.73 39.38 -16.27
CA VAL A 390 -38.01 39.21 -14.98
C VAL A 390 -37.99 40.53 -14.20
N GLN A 391 -37.61 41.62 -14.86
CA GLN A 391 -37.56 42.95 -14.23
C GLN A 391 -38.95 43.35 -13.70
N SER A 392 -39.97 43.31 -14.57
CA SER A 392 -41.33 43.68 -14.21
C SER A 392 -41.90 42.80 -13.08
N LEU A 393 -41.58 41.50 -13.09
CA LEU A 393 -41.99 40.54 -12.06
C LEU A 393 -41.36 40.88 -10.70
N THR A 394 -40.05 41.07 -10.65
CA THR A 394 -39.35 41.38 -9.38
C THR A 394 -39.83 42.70 -8.78
N GLU A 395 -40.09 43.73 -9.60
CA GLU A 395 -40.66 45.01 -9.16
C GLU A 395 -42.08 44.86 -8.62
N ALA A 396 -42.95 44.14 -9.34
CA ALA A 396 -44.33 43.92 -8.93
C ALA A 396 -44.42 43.10 -7.64
N VAL A 397 -43.58 42.08 -7.46
CA VAL A 397 -43.52 41.27 -6.23
C VAL A 397 -43.02 42.11 -5.06
N LYS A 398 -42.03 43.00 -5.27
CA LYS A 398 -41.56 43.96 -4.27
C LYS A 398 -42.70 44.86 -3.77
N ALA A 399 -43.50 45.39 -4.70
CA ALA A 399 -44.63 46.27 -4.42
C ALA A 399 -45.87 45.56 -3.83
N SER A 400 -45.93 44.23 -3.85
CA SER A 400 -47.11 43.45 -3.45
C SER A 400 -46.92 42.71 -2.11
N PRO A 401 -47.40 43.23 -0.95
CA PRO A 401 -47.35 42.53 0.32
C PRO A 401 -48.09 41.18 0.27
N GLY A 402 -47.53 40.15 0.91
CA GLY A 402 -48.11 38.80 0.87
C GLY A 402 -47.71 37.97 -0.36
N VAL A 403 -46.84 38.49 -1.24
CA VAL A 403 -46.30 37.73 -2.38
C VAL A 403 -44.80 37.49 -2.21
N LEU A 404 -44.37 36.25 -2.44
CA LEU A 404 -42.98 35.82 -2.38
C LEU A 404 -42.57 35.18 -3.71
N LEU A 405 -41.45 35.65 -4.27
CA LEU A 405 -40.78 35.03 -5.40
C LEU A 405 -39.50 34.34 -4.93
N VAL A 406 -39.36 33.06 -5.25
CA VAL A 406 -38.11 32.30 -5.02
C VAL A 406 -37.64 31.74 -6.35
N ALA A 407 -36.41 32.06 -6.74
CA ALA A 407 -35.83 31.58 -7.99
C ALA A 407 -34.48 30.90 -7.74
N SER A 408 -34.20 29.83 -8.49
CA SER A 408 -32.90 29.15 -8.43
C SER A 408 -32.02 29.64 -9.57
N LEU A 409 -30.81 30.10 -9.24
CA LEU A 409 -29.80 30.45 -10.23
C LEU A 409 -28.56 29.56 -10.08
N PRO A 410 -27.86 29.23 -11.17
CA PRO A 410 -26.54 28.60 -11.12
C PRO A 410 -25.53 29.47 -10.38
N ALA A 411 -24.70 28.86 -9.53
CA ALA A 411 -23.71 29.60 -8.74
C ALA A 411 -22.50 30.01 -9.60
N SER A 412 -22.08 29.13 -10.53
CA SER A 412 -20.89 29.30 -11.36
C SER A 412 -21.22 29.30 -12.86
N GLN A 413 -20.32 29.87 -13.67
CA GLN A 413 -20.43 29.83 -15.14
C GLN A 413 -20.26 28.43 -15.74
N ILE A 414 -19.71 27.47 -14.98
CA ILE A 414 -19.46 26.10 -15.44
C ILE A 414 -20.78 25.35 -15.63
N GLU A 415 -21.78 25.62 -14.79
CA GLU A 415 -23.10 24.97 -14.81
C GLU A 415 -24.02 25.47 -15.95
N VAL A 416 -23.62 26.56 -16.61
CA VAL A 416 -24.55 27.43 -17.34
C VAL A 416 -24.68 27.07 -18.83
N GLY A 417 -23.74 26.30 -19.39
CA GLY A 417 -23.85 25.68 -20.72
C GLY A 417 -23.94 26.67 -21.89
N GLY A 418 -22.79 27.02 -22.47
CA GLY A 418 -22.68 27.83 -23.69
C GLY A 418 -22.86 29.35 -23.48
N GLU A 419 -22.67 30.11 -24.57
CA GLU A 419 -22.73 31.59 -24.60
C GLU A 419 -24.09 32.13 -24.11
N GLY A 420 -25.20 31.54 -24.57
CA GLY A 420 -26.54 32.00 -24.23
C GLY A 420 -26.92 31.83 -22.75
N GLY A 421 -26.40 30.78 -22.11
CA GLY A 421 -26.54 30.63 -20.67
C GLY A 421 -25.77 31.70 -19.91
N GLN A 422 -24.52 31.99 -20.32
CA GLN A 422 -23.66 32.97 -19.64
C GLN A 422 -24.29 34.36 -19.65
N GLU A 423 -24.81 34.77 -20.80
CA GLU A 423 -25.54 36.04 -20.94
C GLU A 423 -26.81 36.04 -20.08
N ALA A 424 -27.61 34.97 -20.10
CA ALA A 424 -28.81 34.85 -19.27
C ALA A 424 -28.49 34.98 -17.77
N LEU A 425 -27.47 34.28 -17.28
CA LEU A 425 -27.07 34.36 -15.87
C LEU A 425 -26.60 35.77 -15.50
N ALA A 426 -25.79 36.41 -16.35
CA ALA A 426 -25.30 37.77 -16.10
C ALA A 426 -26.44 38.77 -15.96
N ARG A 427 -27.43 38.71 -16.86
CA ARG A 427 -28.61 39.59 -16.86
C ARG A 427 -29.55 39.33 -15.69
N LEU A 428 -29.77 38.06 -15.33
CA LEU A 428 -30.56 37.70 -14.15
C LEU A 428 -29.88 38.20 -12.88
N LYS A 429 -28.58 37.95 -12.67
CA LYS A 429 -27.82 38.45 -11.50
C LYS A 429 -27.91 39.97 -11.36
N GLN A 430 -27.84 40.72 -12.45
CA GLN A 430 -27.98 42.18 -12.41
C GLN A 430 -29.37 42.63 -11.94
N THR A 431 -30.41 41.85 -12.24
CA THR A 431 -31.79 42.15 -11.85
C THR A 431 -32.07 41.76 -10.40
N PHE A 432 -31.62 40.58 -9.96
CA PHE A 432 -31.80 40.08 -8.59
C PHE A 432 -30.96 40.84 -7.54
N SER A 433 -29.72 41.22 -7.86
CA SER A 433 -28.81 41.94 -6.93
C SER A 433 -29.34 43.29 -6.41
N ARG A 434 -30.39 43.85 -7.02
CA ARG A 434 -31.03 45.10 -6.57
C ARG A 434 -32.09 44.91 -5.48
N VAL A 435 -32.53 43.68 -5.24
CA VAL A 435 -33.73 43.38 -4.44
C VAL A 435 -33.53 42.21 -3.45
N GLU A 436 -32.34 41.58 -3.44
CA GLU A 436 -32.13 40.27 -2.81
C GLU A 436 -31.79 40.29 -1.31
N SER A 437 -32.15 39.19 -0.65
CA SER A 437 -31.43 38.66 0.51
C SER A 437 -30.72 37.35 0.14
N SER A 438 -29.46 37.21 0.55
CA SER A 438 -28.64 36.04 0.21
C SER A 438 -29.01 34.86 1.09
N TRP A 439 -29.55 33.79 0.48
CA TRP A 439 -29.76 32.50 1.14
C TRP A 439 -28.43 31.78 1.35
N ARG A 440 -28.19 31.27 2.57
CA ARG A 440 -26.97 30.52 2.90
C ARG A 440 -27.14 29.02 2.67
N PRO A 441 -26.22 28.36 1.96
CA PRO A 441 -26.16 26.90 1.88
C PRO A 441 -25.93 26.26 3.24
N ALA A 442 -26.30 24.98 3.35
CA ALA A 442 -26.00 24.15 4.52
C ALA A 442 -24.49 24.07 4.75
N SER A 443 -24.08 24.09 6.02
CA SER A 443 -22.70 23.82 6.44
C SER A 443 -22.33 22.34 6.28
N GLN A 444 -21.04 22.04 6.33
CA GLN A 444 -20.54 20.66 6.28
C GLN A 444 -21.05 19.82 7.46
N GLU A 445 -21.14 20.39 8.66
CA GLU A 445 -21.66 19.68 9.84
C GLU A 445 -23.15 19.38 9.73
N GLU A 446 -23.95 20.30 9.19
CA GLU A 446 -25.37 20.06 8.91
C GLU A 446 -25.56 19.00 7.82
N SER A 447 -24.57 18.84 6.94
CA SER A 447 -24.60 17.82 5.90
C SER A 447 -24.53 16.40 6.48
N TYR A 448 -23.92 16.20 7.65
CA TYR A 448 -23.94 14.89 8.34
C TYR A 448 -25.37 14.49 8.72
N GLU A 449 -26.14 15.41 9.30
CA GLU A 449 -27.54 15.19 9.70
C GLU A 449 -28.43 14.97 8.48
N ILE A 450 -28.21 15.70 7.39
CA ILE A 450 -28.93 15.51 6.12
C ILE A 450 -28.74 14.08 5.63
N VAL A 451 -27.49 13.61 5.56
CA VAL A 451 -27.19 12.25 5.08
C VAL A 451 -27.74 11.19 6.04
N ARG A 452 -27.57 11.39 7.36
CA ARG A 452 -28.09 10.48 8.39
C ARG A 452 -29.60 10.27 8.26
N ARG A 453 -30.40 11.35 8.21
CA ARG A 453 -31.88 11.26 8.10
C ARG A 453 -32.34 10.63 6.80
N ARG A 454 -31.58 10.83 5.72
CA ARG A 454 -31.87 10.26 4.40
C ARG A 454 -31.57 8.77 4.31
N LEU A 455 -30.58 8.27 5.04
CA LEU A 455 -30.16 6.86 4.95
C LEU A 455 -30.72 5.99 6.09
N PHE A 456 -31.02 6.58 7.25
CA PHE A 456 -31.47 5.88 8.45
C PHE A 456 -32.81 6.35 8.97
N LYS A 457 -33.56 5.42 9.57
CA LYS A 457 -34.75 5.71 10.37
C LYS A 457 -34.35 6.39 11.69
N ASP A 458 -35.34 6.94 12.38
CA ASP A 458 -35.14 7.42 13.74
C ASP A 458 -34.78 6.28 14.69
N ILE A 459 -33.90 6.62 15.64
CA ILE A 459 -33.47 5.67 16.67
C ILE A 459 -34.66 5.44 17.61
N PRO A 460 -35.06 4.17 17.84
CA PRO A 460 -36.10 3.86 18.81
C PRO A 460 -35.78 4.41 20.20
N GLY A 461 -36.81 4.86 20.92
CA GLY A 461 -36.66 5.50 22.24
C GLY A 461 -35.86 4.69 23.25
N ASP A 462 -36.06 3.37 23.24
CA ASP A 462 -35.37 2.39 24.07
C ASP A 462 -33.90 2.19 23.68
N LYS A 463 -33.46 2.59 22.48
CA LYS A 463 -32.09 2.38 21.99
C LYS A 463 -31.17 3.59 22.10
N PHE A 464 -31.67 4.78 22.49
CA PHE A 464 -30.86 5.98 22.67
C PHE A 464 -29.69 5.78 23.64
N HIS A 465 -29.91 5.05 24.74
CA HIS A 465 -28.87 4.80 25.73
C HIS A 465 -27.69 3.96 25.19
N HIS A 466 -27.94 3.07 24.22
CA HIS A 466 -26.87 2.31 23.55
C HIS A 466 -25.99 3.21 22.68
N ARG A 467 -26.61 4.10 21.89
CA ARG A 467 -25.89 5.15 21.16
C ARG A 467 -25.03 5.98 22.11
N ASP A 468 -25.63 6.51 23.18
CA ASP A 468 -24.93 7.40 24.11
C ASP A 468 -23.77 6.70 24.82
N ASN A 469 -23.93 5.41 25.15
CA ASN A 469 -22.83 4.60 25.69
C ASN A 469 -21.70 4.43 24.66
N THR A 470 -22.01 4.13 23.40
CA THR A 470 -21.00 4.06 22.31
C THR A 470 -20.24 5.39 22.19
N LEU A 471 -20.94 6.52 22.11
CA LEU A 471 -20.33 7.85 22.03
C LEU A 471 -19.44 8.16 23.24
N LYS A 472 -19.88 7.77 24.45
CA LYS A 472 -19.10 7.91 25.69
C LYS A 472 -17.82 7.09 25.65
N GLN A 473 -17.86 5.86 25.12
CA GLN A 473 -16.66 5.02 25.01
C GLN A 473 -15.68 5.55 23.96
N PHE A 474 -16.15 6.11 22.85
CA PHE A 474 -15.28 6.81 21.88
C PHE A 474 -14.62 8.05 22.51
N ALA A 475 -15.39 8.89 23.19
CA ALA A 475 -14.84 10.06 23.88
C ALA A 475 -13.84 9.66 24.99
N LYS A 476 -14.01 8.48 25.60
CA LYS A 476 -13.04 7.90 26.55
C LYS A 476 -11.77 7.44 25.82
N LEU A 477 -11.91 6.68 24.74
CA LEU A 477 -10.80 6.19 23.91
C LEU A 477 -9.87 7.33 23.46
N TYR A 478 -10.44 8.43 22.95
CA TYR A 478 -9.66 9.57 22.48
C TYR A 478 -8.95 10.33 23.60
N ARG A 479 -9.56 10.43 24.78
CA ARG A 479 -8.92 11.06 25.95
C ARG A 479 -7.79 10.21 26.55
N GLU A 480 -7.98 8.90 26.63
CA GLU A 480 -6.97 8.00 27.20
C GLU A 480 -5.75 7.81 26.29
N ASN A 481 -5.90 8.02 24.98
CA ASN A 481 -4.84 7.81 23.98
C ASN A 481 -4.56 9.09 23.16
N ALA A 482 -4.56 10.27 23.80
CA ALA A 482 -4.48 11.56 23.10
C ALA A 482 -3.26 11.72 22.17
N ASN A 483 -2.16 10.99 22.42
CA ASN A 483 -0.98 11.02 21.55
C ASN A 483 -1.16 10.24 20.24
N ASP A 484 -2.09 9.28 20.19
CA ASP A 484 -2.31 8.37 19.07
C ASP A 484 -3.40 8.85 18.10
N PHE A 485 -4.10 9.94 18.43
CA PHE A 485 -5.19 10.52 17.64
C PHE A 485 -4.93 12.01 17.31
N PRO A 486 -5.59 12.58 16.30
CA PRO A 486 -5.43 13.99 15.94
C PRO A 486 -5.88 14.93 17.06
N ASN A 487 -5.25 16.11 17.13
CA ASN A 487 -5.60 17.14 18.11
C ASN A 487 -7.07 17.57 17.95
N GLY A 488 -7.75 17.79 19.08
CA GLY A 488 -9.16 18.21 19.13
C GLY A 488 -10.18 17.06 19.15
N CYS A 489 -9.78 15.81 18.91
CA CYS A 489 -10.71 14.65 18.97
C CYS A 489 -11.19 14.35 20.41
N SER A 490 -10.40 14.75 21.42
CA SER A 490 -10.74 14.61 22.84
C SER A 490 -11.79 15.61 23.33
N ASP A 491 -12.10 16.61 22.52
CA ASP A 491 -12.87 17.78 22.95
C ASP A 491 -14.38 17.52 22.84
N GLU A 492 -15.17 18.26 23.62
CA GLU A 492 -16.63 18.11 23.63
C GLU A 492 -17.26 18.44 22.27
N ASP A 493 -16.66 19.33 21.49
CA ASP A 493 -17.15 19.66 20.15
C ASP A 493 -17.01 18.47 19.19
N TYR A 494 -15.95 17.67 19.29
CA TYR A 494 -15.83 16.43 18.49
C TYR A 494 -16.84 15.37 18.96
N ARG A 495 -17.13 15.29 20.27
CA ARG A 495 -18.20 14.44 20.80
C ARG A 495 -19.57 14.80 20.21
N ARG A 496 -19.86 16.10 20.08
CA ARG A 496 -21.09 16.58 19.41
C ARG A 496 -21.12 16.23 17.93
N LYS A 497 -19.98 16.27 17.23
CA LYS A 497 -19.88 15.81 15.83
C LYS A 497 -20.20 14.31 15.71
N LEU A 498 -19.66 13.49 16.61
CA LEU A 498 -19.97 12.06 16.66
C LEU A 498 -21.46 11.81 16.90
N GLU A 499 -22.10 12.59 17.79
CA GLU A 499 -23.53 12.46 18.07
C GLU A 499 -24.40 12.76 16.83
N LYS A 500 -24.08 13.85 16.11
CA LYS A 500 -24.79 14.25 14.88
C LYS A 500 -24.58 13.27 13.71
N ALA A 501 -23.40 12.67 13.63
CA ALA A 501 -23.04 11.78 12.52
C ALA A 501 -23.47 10.31 12.74
N TYR A 502 -23.71 9.89 13.99
CA TYR A 502 -24.03 8.49 14.32
C TYR A 502 -25.21 7.95 13.49
N PRO A 503 -25.08 6.77 12.84
CA PRO A 503 -24.08 5.72 13.07
C PRO A 503 -22.82 5.81 12.20
N ILE A 504 -22.56 6.93 11.54
CA ILE A 504 -21.39 7.14 10.69
C ILE A 504 -20.34 7.95 11.46
N HIS A 505 -19.06 7.57 11.35
CA HIS A 505 -17.99 8.31 11.99
C HIS A 505 -17.68 9.61 11.21
N PRO A 506 -17.49 10.77 11.89
CA PRO A 506 -17.23 12.06 11.24
C PRO A 506 -16.07 12.03 10.23
N GLU A 507 -14.99 11.31 10.56
CA GLU A 507 -13.84 11.14 9.65
C GLU A 507 -14.23 10.60 8.26
N LEU A 508 -15.20 9.69 8.16
CA LEU A 508 -15.67 9.19 6.87
C LEU A 508 -16.37 10.29 6.07
N PHE A 509 -17.20 11.10 6.72
CA PHE A 509 -17.82 12.24 6.04
C PHE A 509 -16.79 13.28 5.61
N ASP A 510 -15.81 13.57 6.46
CA ASP A 510 -14.79 14.55 6.14
C ASP A 510 -14.00 14.13 4.89
N GLN A 511 -13.61 12.86 4.78
CA GLN A 511 -12.99 12.33 3.57
C GLN A 511 -13.91 12.44 2.33
N LEU A 512 -15.20 12.11 2.47
CA LEU A 512 -16.15 12.18 1.35
C LEU A 512 -16.43 13.62 0.87
N TYR A 513 -16.50 14.60 1.78
CA TYR A 513 -16.77 15.99 1.41
C TYR A 513 -15.52 16.75 0.96
N THR A 514 -14.34 16.42 1.51
CA THR A 514 -13.08 17.10 1.17
C THR A 514 -12.37 16.41 0.01
N SER A 515 -11.86 15.19 0.21
CA SER A 515 -11.11 14.44 -0.80
C SER A 515 -12.00 14.06 -1.99
N TRP A 516 -13.09 13.33 -1.75
CA TRP A 516 -13.96 12.90 -2.85
C TRP A 516 -14.74 14.06 -3.45
N GLY A 517 -15.18 15.02 -2.63
CA GLY A 517 -15.85 16.24 -3.07
C GLY A 517 -15.01 17.20 -3.92
N SER A 518 -13.71 16.92 -4.09
CA SER A 518 -12.83 17.61 -5.04
C SER A 518 -12.89 17.04 -6.46
N LEU A 519 -13.39 15.81 -6.64
CA LEU A 519 -13.55 15.18 -7.95
C LEU A 519 -14.73 15.78 -8.70
N GLU A 520 -14.52 16.20 -9.95
CA GLU A 520 -15.55 16.87 -10.77
C GLU A 520 -16.82 16.01 -10.95
N LYS A 521 -16.65 14.70 -11.12
CA LYS A 521 -17.77 13.76 -11.29
C LYS A 521 -18.51 13.46 -9.99
N PHE A 522 -17.87 13.69 -8.83
CA PHE A 522 -18.44 13.36 -7.53
C PHE A 522 -19.31 14.52 -7.05
N GLN A 523 -20.61 14.40 -7.30
CA GLN A 523 -21.63 15.42 -6.97
C GLN A 523 -21.85 15.55 -5.44
N ARG A 524 -20.83 15.97 -4.68
CA ARG A 524 -20.71 16.09 -3.21
C ARG A 524 -21.82 15.39 -2.43
N THR A 525 -22.91 16.08 -2.07
CA THR A 525 -24.00 15.52 -1.24
C THR A 525 -24.71 14.33 -1.90
N ARG A 526 -24.97 14.39 -3.21
CA ARG A 526 -25.59 13.28 -3.96
C ARG A 526 -24.62 12.12 -4.16
N GLY A 527 -23.34 12.41 -4.39
CA GLY A 527 -22.27 11.41 -4.45
C GLY A 527 -22.12 10.67 -3.13
N VAL A 528 -22.10 11.41 -2.01
CA VAL A 528 -22.07 10.85 -0.64
C VAL A 528 -23.28 9.95 -0.41
N LEU A 529 -24.50 10.42 -0.68
CA LEU A 529 -25.72 9.62 -0.50
C LEU A 529 -25.69 8.33 -1.32
N ARG A 530 -25.29 8.43 -2.59
CA ARG A 530 -25.23 7.28 -3.51
C ARG A 530 -24.22 6.24 -3.06
N LEU A 531 -23.00 6.67 -2.73
CA LEU A 531 -21.95 5.76 -2.26
C LEU A 531 -22.30 5.16 -0.90
N MET A 532 -22.74 5.98 0.06
CA MET A 532 -23.09 5.51 1.40
C MET A 532 -24.30 4.57 1.39
N ALA A 533 -25.27 4.76 0.50
CA ALA A 533 -26.36 3.80 0.33
C ALA A 533 -25.84 2.40 -0.06
N GLN A 534 -24.90 2.30 -1.01
CA GLN A 534 -24.26 1.01 -1.34
C GLN A 534 -23.48 0.45 -0.15
N VAL A 535 -22.68 1.28 0.52
CA VAL A 535 -21.85 0.85 1.66
C VAL A 535 -22.72 0.35 2.80
N ILE A 536 -23.76 1.08 3.18
CA ILE A 536 -24.66 0.70 4.27
C ILE A 536 -25.42 -0.57 3.91
N HIS A 537 -25.89 -0.71 2.66
CA HIS A 537 -26.54 -1.94 2.20
C HIS A 537 -25.61 -3.16 2.37
N GLU A 538 -24.37 -3.06 1.87
CA GLU A 538 -23.39 -4.15 1.98
C GLU A 538 -23.05 -4.48 3.43
N LEU A 539 -22.81 -3.47 4.28
CA LEU A 539 -22.57 -3.69 5.71
C LEU A 539 -23.79 -4.26 6.43
N TRP A 540 -25.00 -3.84 6.02
CA TRP A 540 -26.25 -4.32 6.60
C TRP A 540 -26.49 -5.79 6.27
N MET A 541 -26.24 -6.19 5.02
CA MET A 541 -26.39 -7.56 4.54
C MET A 541 -25.25 -8.49 5.01
N GLY A 542 -24.03 -7.96 5.15
CA GLY A 542 -22.85 -8.65 5.67
C GLY A 542 -22.84 -8.82 7.19
N ASN A 543 -23.85 -8.31 7.90
CA ASN A 543 -23.94 -8.39 9.36
C ASN A 543 -22.73 -7.75 10.06
N ASP A 544 -22.33 -6.56 9.61
CA ASP A 544 -21.17 -5.83 10.11
C ASP A 544 -21.18 -5.71 11.66
N PRO A 545 -20.10 -6.13 12.33
CA PRO A 545 -20.02 -6.13 13.80
C PRO A 545 -19.58 -4.78 14.39
N SER A 546 -19.28 -3.78 13.56
CA SER A 546 -18.76 -2.49 14.02
C SER A 546 -19.80 -1.72 14.86
N VAL A 547 -19.34 -0.94 15.86
CA VAL A 547 -20.23 -0.08 16.67
C VAL A 547 -20.54 1.26 15.99
N ILE A 548 -19.73 1.65 15.01
CA ILE A 548 -19.91 2.82 14.14
C ILE A 548 -19.30 2.53 12.76
N ILE A 549 -19.84 3.12 11.69
CA ILE A 549 -19.33 2.97 10.33
C ILE A 549 -18.14 3.92 10.14
N MET A 550 -16.94 3.36 9.96
CA MET A 550 -15.68 4.10 9.81
C MET A 550 -15.12 4.00 8.39
N PRO A 551 -14.13 4.83 7.99
CA PRO A 551 -13.41 4.64 6.73
C PRO A 551 -12.88 3.21 6.55
N GLY A 552 -12.31 2.62 7.60
CA GLY A 552 -11.85 1.23 7.57
C GLY A 552 -12.96 0.18 7.44
N SER A 553 -14.22 0.55 7.72
CA SER A 553 -15.38 -0.35 7.59
C SER A 553 -15.83 -0.51 6.14
N VAL A 554 -15.55 0.46 5.27
CA VAL A 554 -16.05 0.48 3.87
C VAL A 554 -15.63 -0.80 3.13
N ALA A 555 -16.60 -1.58 2.68
CA ALA A 555 -16.38 -2.83 1.95
C ALA A 555 -15.99 -2.58 0.48
N ILE A 556 -14.79 -2.02 0.27
CA ILE A 556 -14.30 -1.52 -1.03
C ILE A 556 -14.39 -2.58 -2.12
N SER A 557 -14.03 -3.84 -1.83
CA SER A 557 -14.02 -4.94 -2.81
C SER A 557 -15.39 -5.61 -3.04
N SER A 558 -16.47 -5.06 -2.48
CA SER A 558 -17.82 -5.62 -2.69
C SER A 558 -18.35 -5.30 -4.09
N ALA A 559 -19.21 -6.18 -4.60
CA ALA A 559 -19.75 -6.08 -5.96
C ALA A 559 -20.60 -4.83 -6.21
N ARG A 560 -21.05 -4.13 -5.16
CA ARG A 560 -21.80 -2.87 -5.26
C ARG A 560 -20.96 -1.63 -4.99
N VAL A 561 -20.01 -1.70 -4.05
CA VAL A 561 -19.21 -0.53 -3.66
C VAL A 561 -18.07 -0.30 -4.64
N GLU A 562 -17.39 -1.36 -5.11
CA GLU A 562 -16.27 -1.22 -6.04
C GLU A 562 -16.67 -0.50 -7.35
N PRO A 563 -17.75 -0.90 -8.05
CA PRO A 563 -18.15 -0.22 -9.28
C PRO A 563 -18.61 1.23 -9.02
N GLU A 564 -19.17 1.50 -7.85
CA GLU A 564 -19.58 2.85 -7.46
C GLU A 564 -18.36 3.75 -7.21
N LEU A 565 -17.30 3.26 -6.56
CA LEU A 565 -16.04 4.00 -6.41
C LEU A 565 -15.35 4.22 -7.77
N LEU A 566 -15.29 3.19 -8.61
CA LEU A 566 -14.68 3.25 -9.96
C LEU A 566 -15.51 4.09 -10.95
N HIS A 567 -16.77 4.42 -10.65
CA HIS A 567 -17.51 5.40 -11.43
C HIS A 567 -16.90 6.81 -11.35
N TYR A 568 -16.24 7.11 -10.22
CA TYR A 568 -15.60 8.40 -9.96
C TYR A 568 -14.09 8.37 -10.17
N LEU A 569 -13.45 7.22 -9.94
CA LEU A 569 -12.01 7.01 -10.10
C LEU A 569 -11.65 6.46 -11.50
N ASP A 570 -10.35 6.47 -11.82
CA ASP A 570 -9.86 5.84 -13.04
C ASP A 570 -10.01 4.29 -12.96
N PRO A 571 -10.40 3.59 -14.04
CA PRO A 571 -10.53 2.13 -14.05
C PRO A 571 -9.27 1.36 -13.64
N SER A 572 -8.08 1.92 -13.81
CA SER A 572 -6.81 1.31 -13.39
C SER A 572 -6.74 0.99 -11.89
N TRP A 573 -7.51 1.71 -11.06
CA TRP A 573 -7.64 1.44 -9.63
C TRP A 573 -8.20 0.05 -9.31
N GLN A 574 -8.92 -0.59 -10.23
CA GLN A 574 -9.47 -1.94 -10.03
C GLN A 574 -8.38 -2.95 -9.64
N SER A 575 -7.25 -2.93 -10.35
CA SER A 575 -6.13 -3.84 -10.09
C SER A 575 -5.44 -3.56 -8.74
N ILE A 576 -5.41 -2.29 -8.34
CA ILE A 576 -4.81 -1.83 -7.08
C ILE A 576 -5.70 -2.23 -5.92
N ILE A 577 -7.03 -2.07 -6.07
CA ILE A 577 -8.02 -2.47 -5.07
C ILE A 577 -7.87 -3.95 -4.76
N ALA A 578 -7.97 -4.82 -5.78
CA ALA A 578 -7.89 -6.26 -5.63
C ALA A 578 -6.53 -6.76 -5.10
N GLY A 579 -5.45 -6.05 -5.44
CA GLY A 579 -4.09 -6.40 -5.06
C GLY A 579 -3.71 -5.96 -3.65
N ASP A 580 -3.92 -4.69 -3.32
CA ASP A 580 -3.30 -4.05 -2.15
C ASP A 580 -4.29 -3.35 -1.20
N VAL A 581 -5.55 -3.13 -1.58
CA VAL A 581 -6.52 -2.43 -0.71
C VAL A 581 -7.43 -3.41 0.01
N ASP A 582 -8.12 -4.28 -0.74
CA ASP A 582 -9.14 -5.15 -0.17
C ASP A 582 -9.42 -6.36 -1.08
N GLY A 583 -9.94 -7.43 -0.49
CA GLY A 583 -10.28 -8.67 -1.18
C GLY A 583 -9.51 -9.88 -0.63
N VAL A 584 -9.98 -11.09 -0.94
CA VAL A 584 -9.50 -12.35 -0.34
C VAL A 584 -8.08 -12.74 -0.76
N THR A 585 -7.59 -12.21 -1.88
CA THR A 585 -6.22 -12.44 -2.37
C THR A 585 -5.28 -11.25 -2.13
N SER A 586 -5.79 -10.19 -1.52
CA SER A 586 -5.07 -8.93 -1.33
C SER A 586 -3.91 -9.06 -0.34
N THR A 587 -2.89 -8.23 -0.50
CA THR A 587 -1.77 -8.07 0.42
C THR A 587 -2.22 -7.85 1.88
N PRO A 588 -3.13 -6.91 2.20
CA PRO A 588 -3.59 -6.72 3.58
C PRO A 588 -4.26 -7.98 4.16
N TYR A 589 -5.06 -8.71 3.38
CA TYR A 589 -5.65 -9.96 3.84
C TYR A 589 -4.58 -11.02 4.18
N LYS A 590 -3.54 -11.16 3.35
CA LYS A 590 -2.45 -12.10 3.59
C LYS A 590 -1.64 -11.73 4.85
N ILE A 591 -1.40 -10.44 5.08
CA ILE A 591 -0.70 -9.96 6.27
C ILE A 591 -1.52 -10.30 7.52
N ASP A 592 -2.82 -10.01 7.52
CA ASP A 592 -3.73 -10.36 8.61
C ASP A 592 -3.69 -11.87 8.89
N GLN A 593 -3.82 -12.73 7.86
CA GLN A 593 -3.76 -14.19 8.04
C GLN A 593 -2.42 -14.69 8.60
N SER A 594 -1.31 -14.03 8.28
CA SER A 594 0.02 -14.41 8.77
C SER A 594 0.25 -14.09 10.26
N ALA A 595 -0.57 -13.22 10.85
CA ALA A 595 -0.38 -12.67 12.19
C ALA A 595 -1.70 -12.70 13.00
N PRO A 596 -1.89 -13.64 13.94
CA PRO A 596 -3.15 -13.82 14.67
C PRO A 596 -3.67 -12.56 15.39
N ASN A 597 -2.75 -11.73 15.91
CA ASN A 597 -3.07 -10.46 16.58
C ASN A 597 -3.63 -9.39 15.62
N LEU A 598 -3.24 -9.41 14.34
CA LEU A 598 -3.78 -8.53 13.31
C LEU A 598 -5.09 -9.08 12.74
N ASN A 599 -5.12 -10.39 12.46
CA ASN A 599 -6.29 -11.11 11.95
C ASN A 599 -7.52 -10.90 12.83
N ARG A 600 -7.33 -10.89 14.16
CA ARG A 600 -8.39 -10.69 15.15
C ARG A 600 -9.23 -9.44 14.89
N TYR A 601 -8.61 -8.37 14.39
CA TYR A 601 -9.26 -7.08 14.12
C TYR A 601 -9.35 -6.76 12.62
N SER A 602 -8.94 -7.69 11.75
CA SER A 602 -8.67 -7.42 10.33
C SER A 602 -7.90 -6.11 10.15
N ALA A 603 -6.89 -5.92 11.00
CA ALA A 603 -6.26 -4.62 11.23
C ALA A 603 -5.65 -4.06 9.94
N THR A 604 -4.95 -4.91 9.18
CA THR A 604 -4.30 -4.48 7.94
C THR A 604 -5.31 -4.13 6.85
N ARG A 605 -6.41 -4.89 6.71
CA ARG A 605 -7.49 -4.54 5.77
C ARG A 605 -8.16 -3.21 6.12
N ARG A 606 -8.45 -2.96 7.39
CA ARG A 606 -9.08 -1.70 7.83
C ARG A 606 -8.17 -0.50 7.59
N VAL A 607 -6.86 -0.64 7.87
CA VAL A 607 -5.85 0.37 7.55
C VAL A 607 -5.79 0.64 6.05
N ALA A 608 -5.73 -0.41 5.22
CA ALA A 608 -5.69 -0.28 3.77
C ALA A 608 -6.92 0.47 3.23
N ARG A 609 -8.12 0.10 3.69
CA ARG A 609 -9.38 0.76 3.32
C ARG A 609 -9.40 2.23 3.72
N ALA A 610 -8.99 2.56 4.95
CA ALA A 610 -8.96 3.94 5.43
C ALA A 610 -7.99 4.83 4.63
N VAL A 611 -6.78 4.33 4.35
CA VAL A 611 -5.80 5.07 3.54
C VAL A 611 -6.30 5.26 2.10
N PHE A 612 -6.90 4.22 1.50
CA PHE A 612 -7.49 4.33 0.17
C PHE A 612 -8.60 5.38 0.11
N MET A 613 -9.56 5.32 1.04
CA MET A 613 -10.69 6.25 1.09
C MET A 613 -10.24 7.70 1.20
N ALA A 614 -9.13 7.97 1.88
CA ALA A 614 -8.61 9.33 2.00
C ALA A 614 -7.78 9.80 0.80
N THR A 615 -7.02 8.90 0.15
CA THR A 615 -5.91 9.29 -0.75
C THR A 615 -6.12 8.96 -2.22
N ALA A 616 -7.00 8.03 -2.58
CA ALA A 616 -7.25 7.70 -3.99
C ALA A 616 -7.83 8.87 -4.82
N PRO A 617 -8.76 9.69 -4.29
CA PRO A 617 -9.30 10.85 -5.01
C PRO A 617 -8.26 11.92 -5.34
N THR A 618 -7.22 12.05 -4.50
CA THR A 618 -6.20 13.11 -4.59
C THR A 618 -4.97 12.69 -5.38
N HIS A 619 -4.99 11.55 -6.08
CA HIS A 619 -3.84 11.00 -6.78
C HIS A 619 -3.26 11.91 -7.88
N SER A 620 -4.08 12.77 -8.49
CA SER A 620 -3.65 13.72 -9.54
C SER A 620 -3.12 15.04 -8.97
N GLN A 621 -3.25 15.26 -7.65
CA GLN A 621 -2.78 16.44 -6.93
C GLN A 621 -1.52 16.08 -6.11
N GLU A 622 -0.87 17.07 -5.49
CA GLU A 622 0.16 16.80 -4.47
C GLU A 622 -0.49 16.08 -3.28
N ASN A 623 -0.48 14.75 -3.33
CA ASN A 623 -1.10 13.90 -2.34
C ASN A 623 -0.27 13.91 -1.06
N LYS A 624 -0.75 14.61 -0.02
CA LYS A 624 -0.02 14.76 1.26
C LYS A 624 0.04 13.48 2.09
N GLY A 625 -0.79 12.49 1.77
CA GLY A 625 -0.94 11.25 2.54
C GLY A 625 -1.50 11.46 3.95
N LEU A 626 -1.78 10.36 4.63
CA LEU A 626 -2.25 10.35 6.02
C LEU A 626 -1.09 10.05 6.97
N ASP A 627 -1.09 10.67 8.15
CA ASP A 627 -0.22 10.26 9.26
C ASP A 627 -0.85 9.14 10.09
N ASP A 628 -0.05 8.53 10.98
CA ASP A 628 -0.49 7.43 11.85
C ASP A 628 -1.74 7.80 12.67
N LYS A 629 -1.85 9.06 13.10
CA LYS A 629 -2.95 9.55 13.95
C LYS A 629 -4.26 9.62 13.18
N GLN A 630 -4.22 10.16 11.96
CA GLN A 630 -5.38 10.20 11.06
C GLN A 630 -5.85 8.79 10.68
N ILE A 631 -4.91 7.87 10.43
CA ILE A 631 -5.23 6.48 10.14
C ILE A 631 -5.93 5.84 11.34
N ASN A 632 -5.41 6.02 12.56
CA ASN A 632 -6.04 5.52 13.78
C ASN A 632 -7.47 6.05 13.96
N LEU A 633 -7.71 7.33 13.68
CA LEU A 633 -9.05 7.93 13.75
C LEU A 633 -10.05 7.25 12.78
N GLY A 634 -9.57 6.74 11.65
CA GLY A 634 -10.37 6.04 10.65
C GLY A 634 -10.57 4.55 10.90
N VAL A 635 -9.90 3.94 11.90
CA VAL A 635 -9.89 2.48 12.09
C VAL A 635 -9.98 1.99 13.54
N VAL A 636 -9.68 2.77 14.57
CA VAL A 636 -9.66 2.23 15.94
C VAL A 636 -11.02 2.38 16.60
N GLN A 637 -11.60 1.28 17.11
CA GLN A 637 -12.84 1.27 17.89
C GLN A 637 -12.57 1.05 19.40
N PRO A 638 -13.51 1.43 20.30
CA PRO A 638 -13.35 1.22 21.73
C PRO A 638 -13.16 -0.25 22.09
N GLY A 639 -12.09 -0.55 22.83
CA GLY A 639 -11.66 -1.91 23.20
C GLY A 639 -10.45 -2.40 22.40
N GLU A 640 -10.16 -1.75 21.27
CA GLU A 640 -9.01 -2.04 20.42
C GLU A 640 -7.79 -1.18 20.82
N ARG A 641 -6.58 -1.67 20.56
CA ARG A 641 -5.33 -0.97 20.91
C ARG A 641 -4.72 -0.29 19.67
N PRO A 642 -4.48 1.05 19.67
CA PRO A 642 -3.92 1.75 18.52
C PRO A 642 -2.60 1.16 17.99
N ALA A 643 -1.72 0.68 18.89
CA ALA A 643 -0.43 0.09 18.51
C ALA A 643 -0.54 -1.11 17.55
N ILE A 644 -1.66 -1.85 17.56
CA ILE A 644 -1.90 -2.97 16.64
C ILE A 644 -2.04 -2.47 15.20
N PHE A 645 -2.74 -1.37 15.01
CA PHE A 645 -2.93 -0.75 13.70
C PHE A 645 -1.65 -0.08 13.20
N GLY A 646 -0.80 0.43 14.11
CA GLY A 646 0.55 0.89 13.77
C GLY A 646 1.47 -0.23 13.24
N ASP A 647 1.42 -1.44 13.83
CA ASP A 647 2.15 -2.61 13.30
C ASP A 647 1.58 -3.05 11.95
N ALA A 648 0.25 -3.07 11.81
CA ALA A 648 -0.43 -3.38 10.55
C ALA A 648 -0.02 -2.42 9.42
N LEU A 649 -0.01 -1.11 9.69
CA LEU A 649 0.40 -0.07 8.75
C LEU A 649 1.85 -0.24 8.31
N ARG A 650 2.77 -0.49 9.24
CA ARG A 650 4.19 -0.72 8.94
C ARG A 650 4.39 -1.94 8.05
N ARG A 651 3.70 -3.04 8.33
CA ARG A 651 3.77 -4.26 7.51
C ARG A 651 3.19 -4.03 6.12
N LEU A 652 2.07 -3.31 6.03
CA LEU A 652 1.43 -2.98 4.76
C LEU A 652 2.33 -2.08 3.89
N ALA A 653 2.87 -0.99 4.46
CA ALA A 653 3.76 -0.08 3.75
C ALA A 653 5.04 -0.77 3.20
N ASN A 654 5.49 -1.84 3.87
CA ASN A 654 6.64 -2.62 3.43
C ASN A 654 6.31 -3.68 2.35
N GLN A 655 5.06 -4.15 2.27
CA GLN A 655 4.68 -5.29 1.41
C GLN A 655 3.77 -4.91 0.23
N ALA A 656 2.92 -3.90 0.39
CA ALA A 656 2.01 -3.45 -0.66
C ALA A 656 2.80 -2.80 -1.81
N LYS A 657 2.39 -3.13 -3.04
CA LYS A 657 3.02 -2.64 -4.27
C LYS A 657 2.68 -1.18 -4.54
N PHE A 658 1.48 -0.74 -4.23
CA PHE A 658 0.97 0.58 -4.59
C PHE A 658 0.83 1.54 -3.39
N MET A 659 1.22 1.08 -2.19
CA MET A 659 1.27 1.92 -1.00
C MET A 659 2.64 2.57 -0.86
N HIS A 660 2.65 3.88 -0.70
CA HIS A 660 3.84 4.70 -0.51
C HIS A 660 3.91 5.21 0.93
N SER A 661 5.13 5.48 1.39
CA SER A 661 5.40 6.03 2.71
C SER A 661 6.56 7.02 2.65
N ASP A 662 6.35 8.24 3.12
CA ASP A 662 7.40 9.26 3.22
C ASP A 662 7.20 10.13 4.47
N LEU A 663 8.26 10.36 5.25
CA LEU A 663 8.25 11.17 6.48
C LEU A 663 7.06 10.89 7.43
N GLY A 664 6.63 9.62 7.55
CA GLY A 664 5.49 9.23 8.38
C GLY A 664 4.11 9.51 7.77
N ARG A 665 4.05 9.86 6.48
CA ARG A 665 2.83 9.98 5.67
C ARG A 665 2.68 8.77 4.77
N TYR A 666 1.44 8.31 4.58
CA TYR A 666 1.11 7.13 3.80
C TYR A 666 -0.01 7.42 2.80
N TRP A 667 0.13 6.93 1.56
CA TRP A 667 -0.88 7.11 0.52
C TRP A 667 -0.85 5.98 -0.52
N TYR A 668 -1.93 5.82 -1.26
CA TYR A 668 -1.94 4.99 -2.46
C TYR A 668 -1.66 5.82 -3.71
N SER A 669 -0.89 5.25 -4.63
CA SER A 669 -0.64 5.79 -5.97
C SER A 669 -0.80 4.69 -7.01
N MET A 670 -1.07 5.09 -8.26
CA MET A 670 -1.11 4.17 -9.40
C MET A 670 0.30 3.70 -9.82
N SER A 671 1.36 4.40 -9.38
CA SER A 671 2.74 3.97 -9.54
C SER A 671 3.15 2.99 -8.42
N ALA A 672 3.96 1.98 -8.77
CA ALA A 672 4.51 1.06 -7.78
C ALA A 672 5.50 1.78 -6.83
N SER A 673 5.53 1.37 -5.57
CA SER A 673 6.44 1.91 -4.55
C SER A 673 7.88 1.48 -4.81
N LEU A 674 8.83 2.36 -4.44
CA LEU A 674 10.27 2.10 -4.58
C LEU A 674 10.70 0.84 -3.82
N ASN A 675 10.16 0.64 -2.62
CA ASN A 675 10.45 -0.54 -1.81
C ASN A 675 10.04 -1.82 -2.53
N ARG A 676 8.86 -1.84 -3.16
CA ARG A 676 8.40 -3.00 -3.92
C ARG A 676 9.23 -3.20 -5.19
N LEU A 677 9.55 -2.13 -5.90
CA LEU A 677 10.42 -2.18 -7.08
C LEU A 677 11.80 -2.76 -6.72
N ALA A 678 12.36 -2.36 -5.58
CA ALA A 678 13.61 -2.91 -5.06
C ALA A 678 13.48 -4.39 -4.72
N ALA A 679 12.40 -4.81 -4.06
CA ALA A 679 12.15 -6.21 -3.74
C ALA A 679 11.97 -7.08 -5.00
N ASP A 680 11.26 -6.58 -6.02
CA ASP A 680 11.10 -7.26 -7.31
C ASP A 680 12.44 -7.44 -8.03
N ARG A 681 13.26 -6.38 -8.09
CA ARG A 681 14.61 -6.47 -8.68
C ARG A 681 15.51 -7.42 -7.89
N ALA A 682 15.47 -7.34 -6.56
CA ALA A 682 16.23 -8.21 -5.67
C ALA A 682 15.92 -9.69 -5.94
N ALA A 683 14.66 -10.04 -6.20
CA ALA A 683 14.23 -11.40 -6.51
C ALA A 683 14.59 -11.86 -7.93
N GLN A 684 14.84 -10.94 -8.86
CA GLN A 684 15.17 -11.24 -10.25
C GLN A 684 16.67 -11.55 -10.47
N PHE A 685 17.55 -11.20 -9.53
CA PHE A 685 18.98 -11.48 -9.68
C PHE A 685 19.28 -12.98 -9.61
N GLU A 686 19.94 -13.48 -10.65
CA GLU A 686 20.48 -14.85 -10.70
C GLU A 686 21.47 -15.08 -9.57
N GLU A 687 21.45 -16.29 -8.98
CA GLU A 687 22.32 -16.61 -7.85
C GLU A 687 23.81 -16.48 -8.20
N ALA A 688 24.22 -16.87 -9.41
CA ALA A 688 25.62 -16.75 -9.85
C ALA A 688 26.15 -15.30 -9.79
N LEU A 689 25.34 -14.32 -10.20
CA LEU A 689 25.71 -12.91 -10.13
C LEU A 689 25.85 -12.44 -8.67
N VAL A 690 24.93 -12.86 -7.81
CA VAL A 690 24.95 -12.51 -6.37
C VAL A 690 26.21 -13.06 -5.70
N LEU A 691 26.57 -14.32 -5.98
CA LEU A 691 27.79 -14.93 -5.45
C LEU A 691 29.05 -14.20 -5.93
N HIS A 692 29.13 -13.87 -7.23
CA HIS A 692 30.25 -13.13 -7.79
C HIS A 692 30.45 -11.75 -7.13
N GLU A 693 29.37 -10.98 -6.95
CA GLU A 693 29.46 -9.67 -6.31
C GLU A 693 29.78 -9.77 -4.81
N ILE A 694 29.39 -10.85 -4.13
CA ILE A 694 29.82 -11.13 -2.75
C ILE A 694 31.33 -11.35 -2.69
N ASP A 695 31.91 -12.18 -3.57
CA ASP A 695 33.36 -12.43 -3.59
C ASP A 695 34.16 -11.17 -3.93
N LYS A 696 33.63 -10.31 -4.79
CA LYS A 696 34.20 -8.99 -5.09
C LYS A 696 34.13 -8.05 -3.88
N ALA A 697 33.01 -8.03 -3.15
CA ALA A 697 32.87 -7.27 -1.92
C ALA A 697 33.82 -7.78 -0.81
N LEU A 698 33.99 -9.09 -0.70
CA LEU A 698 34.97 -9.73 0.17
C LEU A 698 36.40 -9.32 -0.19
N GLY A 699 36.75 -9.39 -1.48
CA GLY A 699 38.05 -8.94 -2.00
C GLY A 699 38.36 -7.50 -1.59
N SER A 700 37.38 -6.61 -1.76
CA SER A 700 37.50 -5.20 -1.40
C SER A 700 37.65 -5.01 0.12
N TYR A 701 36.89 -5.76 0.92
CA TYR A 701 36.99 -5.74 2.38
C TYR A 701 38.37 -6.20 2.88
N ILE A 702 38.84 -7.37 2.42
CA ILE A 702 40.11 -7.94 2.88
C ILE A 702 41.31 -7.12 2.41
N ASN A 703 41.30 -6.63 1.15
CA ASN A 703 42.39 -5.81 0.63
C ASN A 703 42.47 -4.43 1.30
N GLY A 704 41.34 -3.91 1.80
CA GLY A 704 41.28 -2.66 2.57
C GLY A 704 41.77 -2.77 4.02
N LEU A 705 42.07 -3.97 4.54
CA LEU A 705 42.60 -4.13 5.89
C LEU A 705 44.08 -3.72 5.96
N ALA A 706 44.38 -2.69 6.75
CA ALA A 706 45.75 -2.21 6.96
C ALA A 706 46.62 -3.20 7.74
N ASP A 707 46.06 -3.84 8.78
CA ASP A 707 46.76 -4.85 9.58
C ASP A 707 46.47 -6.26 9.05
N ARG A 708 47.51 -6.89 8.46
CA ARG A 708 47.48 -8.25 7.94
C ARG A 708 47.99 -9.31 8.93
N GLY A 709 48.33 -8.91 10.16
CA GLY A 709 48.88 -9.81 11.18
C GLY A 709 50.23 -10.39 10.79
N HIS A 710 50.40 -11.70 11.00
CA HIS A 710 51.64 -12.42 10.69
C HIS A 710 51.60 -13.18 9.36
N PHE A 711 50.66 -12.84 8.48
CA PHE A 711 50.60 -13.42 7.13
C PHE A 711 51.51 -12.63 6.19
N ASP A 712 52.35 -13.36 5.45
CA ASP A 712 53.22 -12.78 4.44
C ASP A 712 52.40 -12.39 3.19
N THR A 713 51.48 -13.27 2.81
CA THR A 713 50.57 -13.07 1.68
C THR A 713 49.15 -13.47 2.03
N VAL A 714 48.17 -12.81 1.41
CA VAL A 714 46.75 -13.12 1.57
C VAL A 714 46.15 -13.35 0.19
N GLN A 715 45.56 -14.52 -0.02
CA GLN A 715 44.79 -14.84 -1.22
C GLN A 715 43.30 -14.78 -0.87
N VAL A 716 42.51 -14.06 -1.66
CA VAL A 716 41.07 -13.89 -1.41
C VAL A 716 40.27 -14.47 -2.55
N ALA A 717 39.27 -15.29 -2.22
CA ALA A 717 38.37 -15.97 -3.15
C ALA A 717 39.09 -16.54 -4.39
N PRO A 718 40.11 -17.41 -4.22
CA PRO A 718 40.73 -18.08 -5.35
C PRO A 718 39.68 -18.90 -6.11
N GLY A 719 39.72 -18.87 -7.45
CA GLY A 719 38.81 -19.65 -8.29
C GLY A 719 39.22 -21.12 -8.40
N SER A 720 40.49 -21.43 -8.13
CA SER A 720 41.00 -22.79 -8.01
C SER A 720 42.29 -22.85 -7.21
N SER A 721 42.73 -24.07 -6.86
CA SER A 721 44.04 -24.32 -6.24
C SER A 721 45.24 -23.84 -7.08
N ALA A 722 45.08 -23.64 -8.39
CA ALA A 722 46.12 -23.10 -9.27
C ALA A 722 46.41 -21.61 -9.02
N ASP A 723 45.42 -20.86 -8.54
CA ASP A 723 45.53 -19.42 -8.27
C ASP A 723 46.37 -19.10 -7.03
N ILE A 724 46.74 -20.14 -6.26
CA ILE A 724 47.52 -20.02 -5.03
C ILE A 724 48.97 -20.44 -5.33
N PRO A 725 49.93 -19.49 -5.36
CA PRO A 725 51.34 -19.79 -5.59
C PRO A 725 51.91 -20.79 -4.58
N ASP A 726 52.77 -21.68 -5.05
CA ASP A 726 53.48 -22.67 -4.23
C ASP A 726 54.95 -22.26 -4.13
N GLU A 727 55.25 -21.37 -3.19
CA GLU A 727 56.57 -20.75 -3.02
C GLU A 727 57.01 -20.72 -1.54
N PRO A 728 58.32 -20.82 -1.25
CA PRO A 728 58.86 -20.85 0.12
C PRO A 728 59.03 -19.45 0.74
N GLY A 729 57.98 -18.63 0.69
CA GLY A 729 58.00 -17.19 1.02
C GLY A 729 57.56 -16.78 2.42
N GLY A 730 56.77 -17.60 3.13
CA GLY A 730 56.16 -17.23 4.40
C GLY A 730 54.70 -17.71 4.49
N VAL A 731 54.04 -17.49 5.64
CA VAL A 731 52.69 -18.04 5.87
C VAL A 731 51.66 -17.29 5.04
N ARG A 732 50.87 -18.04 4.28
CA ARG A 732 49.81 -17.54 3.39
C ARG A 732 48.44 -17.80 3.99
N ALA A 733 47.65 -16.74 4.17
CA ALA A 733 46.24 -16.86 4.49
C ALA A 733 45.40 -16.95 3.21
N VAL A 734 44.58 -17.99 3.11
CA VAL A 734 43.66 -18.21 2.00
C VAL A 734 42.24 -17.96 2.51
N VAL A 735 41.64 -16.85 2.12
CA VAL A 735 40.23 -16.55 2.40
C VAL A 735 39.38 -17.20 1.32
N LEU A 736 38.68 -18.27 1.66
CA LEU A 736 37.81 -18.99 0.75
C LEU A 736 36.61 -18.13 0.34
N GLY A 737 36.22 -18.26 -0.93
CA GLY A 737 35.06 -17.56 -1.49
C GLY A 737 33.73 -18.08 -0.96
N VAL A 738 32.65 -17.41 -1.35
CA VAL A 738 31.27 -17.70 -0.92
C VAL A 738 30.80 -19.12 -1.29
N ALA A 739 31.41 -19.73 -2.31
CA ALA A 739 31.11 -21.09 -2.77
C ALA A 739 31.61 -22.20 -1.82
N HIS A 740 32.46 -21.88 -0.84
CA HIS A 740 33.05 -22.87 0.06
C HIS A 740 32.78 -22.53 1.54
N PRO A 741 31.50 -22.60 2.00
CA PRO A 741 31.13 -22.36 3.38
C PRO A 741 31.56 -23.48 4.34
N HIS A 742 31.71 -23.08 5.60
CA HIS A 742 31.97 -23.98 6.71
C HIS A 742 30.73 -24.14 7.60
N THR A 743 30.44 -25.38 8.00
CA THR A 743 29.28 -25.75 8.83
C THR A 743 29.66 -26.02 10.30
N GLY A 744 30.94 -25.89 10.66
CA GLY A 744 31.47 -26.25 11.98
C GLY A 744 31.71 -27.77 12.14
N ARG A 745 31.65 -28.54 11.05
CA ARG A 745 31.81 -30.00 11.02
C ARG A 745 32.82 -30.40 9.93
N GLU A 746 33.38 -31.60 10.04
CA GLU A 746 34.43 -32.08 9.14
C GLU A 746 34.01 -32.23 7.66
N GLY A 747 32.72 -32.46 7.38
CA GLY A 747 32.19 -32.66 6.03
C GLY A 747 31.82 -31.38 5.26
N SER A 748 32.32 -30.21 5.65
CA SER A 748 31.98 -28.93 4.99
C SER A 748 32.72 -28.72 3.65
N GLU A 749 32.11 -27.96 2.73
CA GLU A 749 32.73 -27.56 1.46
C GLU A 749 34.03 -26.77 1.67
N ALA A 750 34.10 -25.92 2.70
CA ALA A 750 35.33 -25.22 3.09
C ALA A 750 36.51 -26.17 3.36
N LEU A 751 36.27 -27.29 4.05
CA LEU A 751 37.32 -28.26 4.38
C LEU A 751 37.71 -29.11 3.18
N ALA A 752 36.74 -29.45 2.32
CA ALA A 752 37.04 -30.14 1.06
C ALA A 752 37.95 -29.28 0.17
N GLU A 753 37.62 -28.00 0.02
CA GLU A 753 38.42 -27.04 -0.75
C GLU A 753 39.80 -26.80 -0.12
N ALA A 754 39.86 -26.61 1.20
CA ALA A 754 41.13 -26.44 1.91
C ALA A 754 42.05 -27.67 1.75
N ARG A 755 41.47 -28.89 1.75
CA ARG A 755 42.22 -30.14 1.50
C ARG A 755 42.73 -30.22 0.07
N ASP A 756 41.90 -29.86 -0.92
CA ASP A 756 42.34 -29.83 -2.32
C ASP A 756 43.47 -28.83 -2.51
N ILE A 757 43.30 -27.59 -2.06
CA ILE A 757 44.33 -26.55 -2.11
C ILE A 757 45.61 -27.00 -1.42
N MET A 758 45.52 -27.66 -0.26
CA MET A 758 46.69 -28.12 0.46
C MET A 758 47.44 -29.23 -0.29
N MET A 759 46.72 -30.11 -0.99
CA MET A 759 47.32 -31.24 -1.71
C MET A 759 47.77 -30.88 -3.11
N GLN A 760 47.10 -29.93 -3.77
CA GLN A 760 47.25 -29.63 -5.19
C GLN A 760 47.51 -28.13 -5.46
N ARG A 761 48.19 -27.88 -6.57
CA ARG A 761 48.27 -26.60 -7.26
C ARG A 761 47.87 -26.88 -8.71
N GLY A 762 46.59 -26.69 -9.03
CA GLY A 762 46.04 -27.14 -10.30
C GLY A 762 46.23 -28.66 -10.42
N SER A 763 46.86 -29.13 -11.50
CA SER A 763 47.13 -30.55 -11.71
C SER A 763 48.43 -31.07 -11.05
N THR A 764 49.18 -30.23 -10.34
CA THR A 764 50.46 -30.61 -9.73
C THR A 764 50.36 -30.76 -8.21
N PRO A 765 51.01 -31.77 -7.58
CA PRO A 765 51.04 -31.88 -6.12
C PRO A 765 51.74 -30.67 -5.48
N ARG A 766 51.12 -30.09 -4.46
CA ARG A 766 51.68 -28.95 -3.73
C ARG A 766 52.82 -29.38 -2.81
N VAL A 767 53.89 -28.59 -2.79
CA VAL A 767 55.13 -28.83 -2.04
C VAL A 767 55.12 -28.10 -0.70
N TYR A 768 54.78 -26.81 -0.64
CA TYR A 768 54.90 -25.99 0.58
C TYR A 768 53.63 -25.99 1.44
N ARG A 769 53.20 -27.19 1.83
CA ARG A 769 51.92 -27.41 2.51
C ARG A 769 51.85 -26.79 3.91
N ASN A 770 52.98 -26.69 4.60
CA ASN A 770 53.01 -26.14 5.96
C ASN A 770 52.77 -24.63 5.99
N MET A 771 52.74 -23.95 4.86
CA MET A 771 52.60 -22.49 4.81
C MET A 771 51.16 -22.00 4.65
N LEU A 772 50.18 -22.90 4.57
CA LEU A 772 48.78 -22.55 4.29
C LEU A 772 47.92 -22.53 5.54
N VAL A 773 47.13 -21.47 5.68
CA VAL A 773 46.00 -21.38 6.62
C VAL A 773 44.79 -20.81 5.90
N PHE A 774 43.59 -21.15 6.35
CA PHE A 774 42.35 -20.87 5.63
C PHE A 774 41.37 -20.08 6.48
N LEU A 775 40.62 -19.17 5.84
CA LEU A 775 39.50 -18.45 6.43
C LEU A 775 38.24 -18.74 5.61
N ALA A 776 37.14 -19.08 6.28
CA ALA A 776 35.90 -19.47 5.63
C ALA A 776 34.67 -18.79 6.25
N ALA A 777 33.62 -18.65 5.44
CA ALA A 777 32.33 -18.14 5.89
C ALA A 777 31.51 -19.20 6.64
N GLU A 778 30.71 -18.80 7.61
CA GLU A 778 29.71 -19.65 8.24
C GLU A 778 28.45 -19.78 7.35
N GLN A 779 28.05 -21.01 7.03
CA GLN A 779 26.88 -21.29 6.17
C GLN A 779 25.62 -20.49 6.55
N ARG A 780 25.28 -20.45 7.85
CA ARG A 780 24.05 -19.80 8.34
C ARG A 780 24.06 -18.28 8.13
N GLN A 781 25.24 -17.67 8.11
CA GLN A 781 25.37 -16.22 7.88
C GLN A 781 25.35 -15.88 6.40
N LEU A 782 25.72 -16.81 5.52
CA LEU A 782 25.70 -16.59 4.09
C LEU A 782 24.29 -16.34 3.54
N ASP A 783 23.25 -17.00 4.03
CA ASP A 783 21.89 -16.76 3.55
C ASP A 783 21.42 -15.32 3.82
N ASN A 784 21.77 -14.79 5.00
CA ASN A 784 21.52 -13.39 5.36
C ASN A 784 22.34 -12.44 4.48
N LEU A 785 23.60 -12.81 4.19
CA LEU A 785 24.48 -12.02 3.32
C LEU A 785 23.99 -11.99 1.88
N LYS A 786 23.53 -13.12 1.31
CA LYS A 786 22.92 -13.20 -0.02
C LYS A 786 21.70 -12.29 -0.13
N SER A 787 20.84 -12.28 0.88
CA SER A 787 19.69 -11.37 0.94
C SER A 787 20.11 -9.90 1.01
N ALA A 788 21.12 -9.57 1.83
CA ALA A 788 21.66 -8.21 1.92
C ALA A 788 22.30 -7.74 0.60
N GLN A 789 23.05 -8.62 -0.08
CA GLN A 789 23.65 -8.33 -1.39
C GLN A 789 22.58 -8.03 -2.44
N ARG A 790 21.53 -8.86 -2.52
CA ARG A 790 20.41 -8.64 -3.47
C ARG A 790 19.74 -7.29 -3.24
N ALA A 791 19.51 -6.91 -1.98
CA ALA A 791 18.94 -5.61 -1.63
C ALA A 791 19.88 -4.46 -2.06
N ALA A 792 21.18 -4.56 -1.78
CA ALA A 792 22.15 -3.54 -2.16
C ALA A 792 22.23 -3.36 -3.70
N LEU A 793 22.25 -4.46 -4.46
CA LEU A 793 22.22 -4.44 -5.93
C LEU A 793 20.94 -3.80 -6.46
N ALA A 794 19.77 -4.17 -5.90
CA ALA A 794 18.49 -3.64 -6.34
C ALA A 794 18.41 -2.12 -6.14
N TRP A 795 18.81 -1.61 -4.98
CA TRP A 795 18.85 -0.18 -4.70
C TRP A 795 19.88 0.56 -5.56
N ALA A 796 21.04 -0.06 -5.81
CA ALA A 796 22.07 0.52 -6.68
C ALA A 796 21.56 0.70 -8.12
N GLU A 797 20.82 -0.28 -8.66
CA GLU A 797 20.20 -0.15 -9.98
C GLU A 797 19.11 0.92 -10.02
N ILE A 798 18.30 1.04 -8.97
CA ILE A 798 17.25 2.08 -8.90
C ILE A 798 17.88 3.48 -8.92
N VAL A 799 18.91 3.71 -8.10
CA VAL A 799 19.65 5.00 -8.06
C VAL A 799 20.35 5.28 -9.39
N ARG A 800 20.89 4.25 -10.06
CA ARG A 800 21.51 4.40 -11.40
C ARG A 800 20.47 4.77 -12.46
N GLU A 801 19.26 4.25 -12.35
CA GLU A 801 18.18 4.42 -13.32
C GLU A 801 17.20 5.57 -12.98
N THR A 802 17.56 6.47 -12.06
CA THR A 802 16.72 7.60 -11.61
C THR A 802 16.05 8.36 -12.77
N LYS A 803 16.81 8.67 -13.85
CA LYS A 803 16.27 9.36 -15.04
C LYS A 803 15.32 8.49 -15.87
N ARG A 804 15.58 7.18 -15.97
CA ARG A 804 14.77 6.25 -16.76
C ARG A 804 13.44 5.94 -16.06
N LEU A 805 13.46 5.90 -14.74
CA LEU A 805 12.29 5.65 -13.89
C LEU A 805 11.45 6.90 -13.64
N ASN A 806 11.90 8.08 -14.11
CA ASN A 806 11.26 9.38 -13.86
C ASN A 806 10.99 9.60 -12.35
N LEU A 807 11.94 9.24 -11.49
CA LEU A 807 11.77 9.40 -10.05
C LEU A 807 11.66 10.89 -9.69
N THR A 808 10.78 11.20 -8.75
CA THR A 808 10.70 12.54 -8.17
C THR A 808 11.97 12.86 -7.36
N GLN A 809 12.15 14.12 -6.97
CA GLN A 809 13.30 14.52 -6.16
C GLN A 809 13.30 13.83 -4.78
N SER A 810 12.13 13.66 -4.16
CA SER A 810 11.97 12.93 -2.90
C SER A 810 12.24 11.43 -3.07
N ASP A 811 11.71 10.81 -4.13
CA ASP A 811 11.96 9.41 -4.46
C ASP A 811 13.44 9.12 -4.67
N SER A 812 14.14 10.03 -5.35
CA SER A 812 15.58 9.92 -5.60
C SER A 812 16.38 9.99 -4.29
N ALA A 813 16.06 10.95 -3.41
CA ALA A 813 16.69 11.07 -2.10
C ALA A 813 16.43 9.84 -1.21
N MET A 814 15.21 9.30 -1.23
CA MET A 814 14.85 8.07 -0.51
C MET A 814 15.66 6.87 -1.03
N ALA A 815 15.76 6.71 -2.35
CA ALA A 815 16.52 5.62 -2.95
C ALA A 815 18.02 5.68 -2.58
N GLU A 816 18.62 6.86 -2.52
CA GLU A 816 20.01 7.06 -2.07
C GLU A 816 20.20 6.68 -0.59
N VAL A 817 19.29 7.10 0.29
CA VAL A 817 19.31 6.72 1.71
C VAL A 817 19.20 5.19 1.85
N LYS A 818 18.27 4.56 1.13
CA LYS A 818 18.08 3.10 1.15
C LYS A 818 19.28 2.34 0.61
N LEU A 819 19.94 2.86 -0.43
CA LEU A 819 21.19 2.29 -0.94
C LEU A 819 22.30 2.34 0.13
N ASN A 820 22.45 3.45 0.84
CA ASN A 820 23.43 3.58 1.91
C ASN A 820 23.15 2.60 3.06
N GLU A 821 21.90 2.51 3.52
CA GLU A 821 21.47 1.54 4.55
C GLU A 821 21.74 0.08 4.13
N ALA A 822 21.40 -0.27 2.88
CA ALA A 822 21.63 -1.61 2.34
C ALA A 822 23.13 -1.93 2.23
N THR A 823 23.95 -0.95 1.85
CA THR A 823 25.40 -1.10 1.74
C THR A 823 26.06 -1.28 3.11
N GLU A 824 25.65 -0.52 4.14
CA GLU A 824 26.16 -0.69 5.51
C GLU A 824 25.73 -2.04 6.12
N THR A 825 24.50 -2.48 5.82
CA THR A 825 24.02 -3.81 6.20
C THR A 825 24.86 -4.89 5.54
N LEU A 826 25.14 -4.78 4.24
CA LEU A 826 26.01 -5.70 3.50
C LEU A 826 27.40 -5.77 4.13
N LYS A 827 28.06 -4.62 4.38
CA LYS A 827 29.38 -4.58 5.03
C LYS A 827 29.38 -5.29 6.38
N THR A 828 28.35 -5.06 7.20
CA THR A 828 28.21 -5.68 8.52
C THR A 828 28.06 -7.21 8.40
N ARG A 829 27.17 -7.68 7.52
CA ARG A 829 26.96 -9.12 7.28
C ARG A 829 28.19 -9.80 6.70
N THR A 830 28.96 -9.14 5.85
CA THR A 830 30.25 -9.67 5.35
C THR A 830 31.23 -9.90 6.48
N LYS A 831 31.38 -8.94 7.42
CA LYS A 831 32.25 -9.09 8.59
C LYS A 831 31.82 -10.24 9.51
N GLU A 832 30.51 -10.44 9.66
CA GLU A 832 29.95 -11.51 10.48
C GLU A 832 30.06 -12.89 9.83
N ALA A 833 30.01 -12.97 8.50
CA ALA A 833 30.03 -14.22 7.77
C ALA A 833 31.39 -14.93 7.84
N TRP A 834 32.51 -14.24 7.52
CA TRP A 834 33.85 -14.82 7.55
C TRP A 834 34.42 -14.85 8.96
N CYS A 835 34.17 -15.95 9.66
CA CYS A 835 34.54 -16.12 11.06
C CYS A 835 35.24 -17.45 11.38
N TYR A 836 35.41 -18.37 10.43
CA TYR A 836 36.12 -19.62 10.69
C TYR A 836 37.56 -19.55 10.23
N LEU A 837 38.47 -19.89 11.13
CA LEU A 837 39.88 -20.13 10.87
C LEU A 837 40.12 -21.63 10.84
N ILE A 838 40.74 -22.12 9.76
CA ILE A 838 40.98 -23.54 9.51
C ILE A 838 42.46 -23.72 9.16
N TYR A 839 43.14 -24.68 9.79
CA TYR A 839 44.55 -24.95 9.50
C TYR A 839 44.92 -26.42 9.76
N PRO A 840 45.87 -26.98 9.00
CA PRO A 840 46.33 -28.35 9.21
C PRO A 840 47.30 -28.41 10.40
N VAL A 841 47.20 -29.52 11.15
CA VAL A 841 48.07 -29.88 12.26
C VAL A 841 48.48 -31.35 12.09
N GLN A 842 49.74 -31.65 12.35
CA GLN A 842 50.26 -33.01 12.29
C GLN A 842 51.21 -33.23 13.47
N GLU A 843 50.95 -34.23 14.32
CA GLU A 843 51.74 -34.45 15.53
C GLU A 843 53.11 -35.08 15.23
N SER A 844 53.16 -36.00 14.26
CA SER A 844 54.39 -36.68 13.84
C SER A 844 54.40 -37.00 12.35
N ALA A 845 55.56 -37.33 11.80
CA ALA A 845 55.68 -37.71 10.39
C ALA A 845 54.87 -38.96 9.99
N GLN A 846 54.48 -39.80 10.97
CA GLN A 846 53.72 -41.03 10.76
C GLN A 846 52.21 -40.88 11.00
N SER A 847 51.78 -39.77 11.62
CA SER A 847 50.35 -39.49 11.85
C SER A 847 49.72 -38.84 10.61
N ASP A 848 48.44 -39.09 10.40
CA ASP A 848 47.66 -38.37 9.40
C ASP A 848 47.58 -36.87 9.72
N VAL A 849 47.30 -36.05 8.71
CA VAL A 849 47.08 -34.62 8.88
C VAL A 849 45.67 -34.39 9.42
N GLU A 850 45.59 -33.81 10.61
CA GLU A 850 44.34 -33.38 11.23
C GLU A 850 44.02 -31.93 10.88
N TRP A 851 42.74 -31.56 10.92
CA TRP A 851 42.26 -30.22 10.59
C TRP A 851 41.65 -29.57 11.81
N THR A 852 42.27 -28.48 12.27
CA THR A 852 41.73 -27.69 13.37
C THR A 852 40.88 -26.55 12.82
N SER A 853 39.69 -26.36 13.41
CA SER A 853 38.80 -25.24 13.11
C SER A 853 38.50 -24.42 14.37
N ALA A 854 38.65 -23.10 14.29
CA ALA A 854 38.33 -22.19 15.38
C ALA A 854 37.50 -20.99 14.88
N LYS A 855 36.56 -20.51 15.71
CA LYS A 855 35.84 -19.26 15.44
C LYS A 855 36.66 -18.05 15.85
N VAL A 856 36.76 -17.08 14.95
CA VAL A 856 37.31 -15.75 15.17
C VAL A 856 36.14 -14.78 15.43
N PRO A 857 36.20 -13.93 16.47
CA PRO A 857 35.12 -12.98 16.76
C PRO A 857 34.83 -12.02 15.59
N ALA A 858 33.54 -11.86 15.28
CA ALA A 858 33.01 -11.01 14.21
C ALA A 858 33.10 -9.51 14.56
N GLN A 859 34.26 -8.90 14.33
CA GLN A 859 34.56 -7.47 14.55
C GLN A 859 35.63 -7.01 13.53
N ASP A 860 36.02 -5.73 13.53
CA ASP A 860 37.04 -5.20 12.58
C ASP A 860 38.43 -5.79 12.78
N GLY A 861 39.16 -6.07 11.69
CA GLY A 861 40.50 -6.66 11.73
C GLY A 861 40.52 -8.20 11.73
N LEU A 862 39.76 -8.82 10.81
CA LEU A 862 39.67 -10.28 10.67
C LEU A 862 41.04 -10.97 10.61
N LEU A 863 41.94 -10.52 9.73
CA LEU A 863 43.27 -11.11 9.55
C LEU A 863 44.13 -11.00 10.80
N ALA A 864 44.17 -9.83 11.44
CA ALA A 864 44.92 -9.62 12.67
C ALA A 864 44.42 -10.53 13.82
N ARG A 865 43.10 -10.72 13.96
CA ARG A 865 42.53 -11.63 14.97
C ARG A 865 42.79 -13.09 14.65
N ALA A 866 42.63 -13.49 13.39
CA ALA A 866 42.96 -14.84 12.92
C ALA A 866 44.44 -15.15 13.22
N SER A 867 45.33 -14.21 12.93
CA SER A 867 46.75 -14.30 13.27
C SER A 867 46.97 -14.45 14.78
N LYS A 868 46.34 -13.62 15.63
CA LYS A 868 46.46 -13.74 17.09
C LYS A 868 45.96 -15.10 17.61
N LYS A 869 44.88 -15.62 17.05
CA LYS A 869 44.35 -16.94 17.39
C LYS A 869 45.32 -18.06 16.98
N LEU A 870 45.90 -18.00 15.78
CA LEU A 870 46.95 -18.93 15.35
C LEU A 870 48.17 -18.90 16.28
N VAL A 871 48.60 -17.72 16.74
CA VAL A 871 49.73 -17.61 17.69
C VAL A 871 49.37 -18.27 19.03
N SER A 872 48.17 -17.98 19.56
CA SER A 872 47.68 -18.57 20.81
C SER A 872 47.59 -20.09 20.74
N ASP A 873 47.22 -20.64 19.58
CA ASP A 873 47.07 -22.07 19.36
C ASP A 873 48.38 -22.74 18.88
N GLN A 874 49.50 -22.00 18.84
CA GLN A 874 50.78 -22.45 18.28
C GLN A 874 50.71 -22.92 16.81
N GLY A 875 49.67 -22.50 16.08
CA GLY A 875 49.49 -22.73 14.65
C GLY A 875 50.35 -21.81 13.78
N ILE A 876 50.95 -20.75 14.34
CA ILE A 876 52.02 -19.97 13.70
C ILE A 876 53.01 -19.47 14.76
N TRP A 877 54.30 -19.50 14.42
CA TRP A 877 55.38 -19.06 15.28
C TRP A 877 55.99 -17.76 14.73
N PRO A 878 55.59 -16.58 15.25
CA PRO A 878 56.20 -15.30 14.88
C PRO A 878 57.60 -15.13 15.48
N GLU A 879 57.88 -15.86 16.57
CA GLU A 879 59.18 -15.98 17.21
C GLU A 879 59.41 -17.45 17.58
N LEU A 880 60.63 -17.93 17.44
CA LEU A 880 61.01 -19.30 17.75
C LEU A 880 62.32 -19.29 18.54
N GLY A 881 62.31 -19.88 19.74
CA GLY A 881 63.50 -20.01 20.57
C GLY A 881 64.42 -21.15 20.11
N PRO A 882 65.74 -21.08 20.38
CA PRO A 882 66.71 -22.08 19.96
C PRO A 882 66.41 -23.47 20.54
N ASP A 883 65.97 -23.56 21.80
CA ASP A 883 65.62 -24.84 22.45
C ASP A 883 64.38 -25.49 21.83
N ASN A 884 63.36 -24.69 21.51
CA ASN A 884 62.15 -25.19 20.85
C ASN A 884 62.45 -25.65 19.42
N LEU A 885 63.30 -24.93 18.69
CA LEU A 885 63.79 -25.37 17.38
C LEU A 885 64.55 -26.70 17.53
N ASN A 886 65.54 -26.78 18.43
CA ASN A 886 66.34 -28.00 18.61
C ASN A 886 65.49 -29.20 19.00
N ARG A 887 64.52 -29.04 19.90
CA ARG A 887 63.60 -30.11 20.31
C ARG A 887 62.85 -30.71 19.13
N GLN A 888 62.45 -29.90 18.14
CA GLN A 888 61.77 -30.39 16.94
C GLN A 888 62.76 -31.05 15.96
N LEU A 889 63.98 -30.54 15.88
CA LEU A 889 65.05 -31.14 15.08
C LEU A 889 65.48 -32.50 15.63
N GLU A 890 65.60 -32.65 16.95
CA GLU A 890 66.00 -33.90 17.62
C GLU A 890 64.99 -35.01 17.36
N LYS A 891 63.71 -34.67 17.36
CA LYS A 891 62.63 -35.63 17.09
C LYS A 891 62.70 -36.21 15.67
N TYR A 892 63.00 -35.39 14.66
CA TYR A 892 62.71 -35.78 13.27
C TYR A 892 63.82 -35.53 12.24
N ILE A 893 64.71 -34.55 12.44
CA ILE A 893 65.61 -34.06 11.38
C ILE A 893 67.07 -34.43 11.64
N TRP A 894 67.51 -34.36 12.89
CA TRP A 894 68.90 -34.59 13.27
C TRP A 894 69.38 -36.00 12.93
N ASN A 895 68.57 -37.05 13.11
CA ASN A 895 68.79 -38.45 12.67
C ASN A 895 70.26 -38.90 12.50
N GLY A 896 71.10 -38.72 13.54
CA GLY A 896 72.53 -39.06 13.54
C GLY A 896 73.46 -38.17 12.69
N LYS A 897 72.94 -37.18 11.95
CA LYS A 897 73.71 -36.23 11.14
C LYS A 897 74.54 -35.29 12.04
N PRO A 898 75.80 -34.98 11.63
CA PRO A 898 76.68 -34.11 12.40
C PRO A 898 76.35 -32.61 12.27
N HIS A 899 75.77 -32.21 11.14
CA HIS A 899 75.29 -30.85 10.87
C HIS A 899 74.07 -30.89 9.94
N LEU A 900 73.35 -29.77 9.85
CA LEU A 900 72.20 -29.56 8.98
C LEU A 900 72.36 -28.25 8.20
N HIS A 901 72.14 -28.26 6.89
CA HIS A 901 72.15 -27.04 6.07
C HIS A 901 70.93 -26.17 6.35
N LEU A 902 71.13 -24.87 6.50
CA LEU A 902 70.04 -23.94 6.80
C LEU A 902 69.04 -23.80 5.67
N LYS A 903 69.47 -23.87 4.40
CA LYS A 903 68.56 -23.94 3.24
C LYS A 903 67.62 -25.15 3.32
N ASP A 904 68.15 -26.33 3.62
CA ASP A 904 67.34 -27.55 3.75
C ASP A 904 66.39 -27.46 4.92
N LEU A 905 66.84 -26.91 6.04
CA LEU A 905 66.00 -26.69 7.20
C LEU A 905 64.84 -25.74 6.90
N TRP A 906 65.11 -24.62 6.23
CA TRP A 906 64.06 -23.72 5.74
C TRP A 906 63.08 -24.47 4.84
N GLU A 907 63.60 -25.25 3.88
CA GLU A 907 62.78 -26.03 2.95
C GLU A 907 61.88 -27.04 3.68
N TYR A 908 62.41 -27.78 4.66
CA TYR A 908 61.65 -28.75 5.45
C TYR A 908 60.56 -28.08 6.27
N MET A 909 60.85 -26.95 6.93
CA MET A 909 59.85 -26.23 7.73
C MET A 909 58.70 -25.70 6.87
N ASN A 910 58.92 -25.38 5.59
CA ASN A 910 57.86 -24.95 4.67
C ASN A 910 57.06 -26.13 4.09
N ARG A 911 57.69 -27.31 3.93
CA ARG A 911 57.07 -28.50 3.32
C ARG A 911 56.27 -29.34 4.30
N TYR A 912 56.85 -29.64 5.46
CA TYR A 912 56.33 -30.67 6.37
C TYR A 912 55.48 -30.09 7.49
N THR A 913 54.22 -30.51 7.57
CA THR A 913 53.23 -30.02 8.55
C THR A 913 53.49 -30.41 9.99
N TYR A 914 54.32 -31.42 10.24
CA TYR A 914 54.75 -31.79 11.60
C TYR A 914 55.89 -30.91 12.14
N LEU A 915 56.47 -30.03 11.31
CA LEU A 915 57.45 -29.03 11.75
C LEU A 915 56.76 -27.69 12.05
N PRO A 916 57.35 -26.85 12.92
CA PRO A 916 56.76 -25.55 13.26
C PRO A 916 56.54 -24.66 12.04
N ARG A 917 55.31 -24.18 11.87
CA ARG A 917 54.95 -23.15 10.88
C ARG A 917 55.50 -21.79 11.33
N VAL A 918 56.64 -21.37 10.81
CA VAL A 918 57.28 -20.09 11.14
C VAL A 918 56.81 -18.97 10.20
N LYS A 919 56.69 -17.75 10.74
CA LYS A 919 56.20 -16.58 9.98
C LYS A 919 56.99 -16.34 8.68
N ASN A 920 58.32 -16.25 8.79
CA ASN A 920 59.23 -15.95 7.67
C ASN A 920 60.66 -16.39 8.01
N ARG A 921 61.58 -16.22 7.05
CA ARG A 921 63.01 -16.56 7.18
C ARG A 921 63.70 -15.90 8.37
N ALA A 922 63.30 -14.68 8.72
CA ALA A 922 63.89 -13.94 9.82
C ALA A 922 63.66 -14.62 11.18
N VAL A 923 62.59 -15.39 11.33
CA VAL A 923 62.34 -16.16 12.56
C VAL A 923 63.39 -17.25 12.74
N LEU A 924 63.71 -17.97 11.66
CA LEU A 924 64.73 -19.03 11.69
C LEU A 924 66.13 -18.44 11.91
N SER A 925 66.49 -17.37 11.20
CA SER A 925 67.81 -16.74 11.38
C SER A 925 67.99 -16.17 12.79
N LYS A 926 66.95 -15.55 13.37
CA LYS A 926 66.95 -15.08 14.76
C LYS A 926 67.06 -16.24 15.77
N ALA A 927 66.37 -17.35 15.54
CA ALA A 927 66.45 -18.52 16.40
C ALA A 927 67.89 -19.08 16.45
N VAL A 928 68.55 -19.14 15.30
CA VAL A 928 69.95 -19.61 15.19
C VAL A 928 70.92 -18.60 15.78
N HIS A 929 70.73 -17.31 15.53
CA HIS A 929 71.53 -16.24 16.13
C HIS A 929 71.43 -16.24 17.67
N ALA A 930 70.23 -16.45 18.21
CA ALA A 930 70.00 -16.59 19.64
C ALA A 930 70.73 -17.80 20.25
N ALA A 931 70.92 -18.89 19.50
CA ALA A 931 71.66 -20.07 19.97
C ALA A 931 73.16 -19.79 20.20
N VAL A 932 73.76 -18.88 19.42
CA VAL A 932 75.22 -18.64 19.43
C VAL A 932 75.64 -17.32 20.07
N SER A 933 74.69 -16.40 20.31
CA SER A 933 74.95 -15.10 20.93
C SER A 933 75.03 -15.14 22.45
N GLY A 934 74.44 -16.14 23.11
CA GLY A 934 74.49 -16.31 24.56
C GLY A 934 75.90 -16.57 25.09
N MET A 935 76.19 -16.15 26.34
CA MET A 935 77.49 -16.40 26.99
C MET A 935 77.77 -17.90 27.19
N LEU A 936 76.72 -18.69 27.39
CA LEU A 936 76.79 -20.15 27.44
C LEU A 936 76.45 -20.73 26.04
N PRO A 937 77.07 -21.85 25.63
CA PRO A 937 76.72 -22.54 24.40
C PRO A 937 75.23 -22.91 24.36
N GLY A 938 74.56 -22.55 23.27
CA GLY A 938 73.18 -22.96 23.02
C GLY A 938 73.06 -24.41 22.55
N PRO A 939 71.85 -24.86 22.19
CA PRO A 939 71.56 -26.26 21.86
C PRO A 939 72.18 -26.74 20.54
N PHE A 940 72.71 -25.84 19.72
CA PHE A 940 73.50 -26.14 18.51
C PHE A 940 74.38 -24.93 18.16
N ALA A 941 75.47 -25.17 17.45
CA ALA A 941 76.39 -24.15 16.94
C ALA A 941 76.07 -23.77 15.48
N TYR A 942 76.64 -22.69 14.98
CA TYR A 942 76.51 -22.23 13.59
C TYR A 942 77.88 -22.19 12.90
N ALA A 943 77.93 -22.47 11.60
CA ALA A 943 79.09 -22.18 10.76
C ALA A 943 78.66 -21.65 9.38
N GLU A 944 79.44 -20.74 8.83
CA GLU A 944 79.18 -20.12 7.52
C GLU A 944 79.30 -21.13 6.37
N ARG A 945 80.25 -22.06 6.47
CA ARG A 945 80.39 -23.16 5.50
C ARG A 945 81.16 -24.33 6.06
N ARG A 946 80.96 -25.50 5.45
CA ARG A 946 81.75 -26.70 5.70
C ARG A 946 82.82 -26.86 4.62
N ASP A 947 84.07 -27.03 5.04
CA ASP A 947 85.15 -27.41 4.14
C ASP A 947 85.12 -28.93 3.91
N GLU A 948 84.74 -29.35 2.70
CA GLU A 948 84.64 -30.77 2.33
C GLU A 948 86.00 -31.48 2.28
N VAL A 949 87.09 -30.74 2.04
CA VAL A 949 88.44 -31.30 1.88
C VAL A 949 89.12 -31.46 3.24
N ALA A 950 88.99 -30.46 4.12
CA ALA A 950 89.60 -30.48 5.45
C ALA A 950 88.70 -31.12 6.53
N GLY A 951 87.41 -31.34 6.23
CA GLY A 951 86.42 -31.80 7.21
C GLY A 951 86.19 -30.82 8.37
N SER A 952 86.57 -29.55 8.19
CA SER A 952 86.51 -28.49 9.19
C SER A 952 85.34 -27.53 8.92
N TYR A 953 84.93 -26.77 9.93
CA TYR A 953 83.87 -25.77 9.82
C TYR A 953 84.47 -24.36 9.84
N VAL A 954 84.13 -23.56 8.83
CA VAL A 954 84.63 -22.18 8.67
C VAL A 954 83.57 -21.22 9.22
N GLY A 955 84.02 -20.20 9.98
CA GLY A 955 83.11 -19.25 10.63
C GLY A 955 82.32 -19.85 11.81
N LEU A 956 82.92 -20.82 12.53
CA LEU A 956 82.27 -21.54 13.63
C LEU A 956 81.95 -20.62 14.82
N ALA A 957 80.67 -20.44 15.10
CA ALA A 957 80.11 -19.70 16.23
C ALA A 957 79.38 -20.66 17.19
N ILE A 958 79.79 -20.68 18.46
CA ILE A 958 79.25 -21.60 19.48
C ILE A 958 78.63 -20.84 20.66
N SER A 959 79.31 -19.81 21.15
CA SER A 959 78.87 -18.98 22.29
C SER A 959 79.55 -17.61 22.25
N GLY A 960 78.87 -16.57 22.74
CA GLY A 960 79.37 -15.19 22.81
C GLY A 960 79.53 -14.49 21.46
N ALA A 961 78.99 -15.06 20.38
CA ALA A 961 79.16 -14.58 19.02
C ALA A 961 78.04 -13.58 18.62
N SER A 962 77.87 -12.51 19.39
CA SER A 962 76.79 -11.53 19.18
C SER A 962 76.83 -10.85 17.80
N SER A 963 78.01 -10.76 17.19
CA SER A 963 78.25 -10.20 15.85
C SER A 963 78.10 -11.22 14.71
N ALA A 964 77.75 -12.48 14.98
CA ALA A 964 77.58 -13.49 13.93
C ALA A 964 76.41 -13.12 12.99
N HIS A 965 76.66 -13.10 11.68
CA HIS A 965 75.64 -12.85 10.67
C HIS A 965 75.11 -14.18 10.13
N VAL A 966 73.92 -14.60 10.60
CA VAL A 966 73.30 -15.85 10.17
C VAL A 966 72.65 -15.68 8.80
N VAL A 967 73.14 -16.40 7.80
CA VAL A 967 72.59 -16.46 6.45
C VAL A 967 71.88 -17.79 6.24
N ILE A 968 70.75 -17.77 5.53
CA ILE A 968 70.06 -19.00 5.11
C ILE A 968 70.39 -19.24 3.63
N ASP A 969 71.48 -19.96 3.39
CA ASP A 969 71.94 -20.37 2.07
C ASP A 969 72.32 -21.86 2.04
N SER A 970 72.85 -22.32 0.90
CA SER A 970 73.26 -23.72 0.72
C SER A 970 74.53 -24.10 1.48
N GLU A 971 75.35 -23.14 1.90
CA GLU A 971 76.65 -23.41 2.53
C GLU A 971 76.56 -23.41 4.05
N SER A 972 75.72 -22.55 4.61
CA SER A 972 75.55 -22.31 6.03
C SER A 972 74.93 -23.51 6.75
N VAL A 973 75.50 -23.89 7.89
CA VAL A 973 75.11 -25.09 8.65
C VAL A 973 74.92 -24.83 10.14
N ILE A 974 73.99 -25.56 10.75
CA ILE A 974 73.94 -25.75 12.20
C ILE A 974 74.59 -27.08 12.59
N ILE A 975 75.34 -27.09 13.68
CA ILE A 975 76.21 -28.19 14.09
C ILE A 975 75.83 -28.64 15.49
N ARG A 976 75.85 -29.96 15.74
CA ARG A 976 75.61 -30.48 17.08
C ARG A 976 76.69 -30.00 18.08
N PRO A 977 76.33 -29.66 19.33
CA PRO A 977 77.27 -29.15 20.32
C PRO A 977 78.51 -30.02 20.51
N GLU A 978 78.36 -31.36 20.54
CA GLU A 978 79.48 -32.28 20.81
C GLU A 978 80.53 -32.23 19.69
N ILE A 979 80.10 -31.98 18.45
CA ILE A 979 80.97 -31.91 17.28
C ILE A 979 81.62 -30.53 17.20
N ALA A 980 80.86 -29.48 17.51
CA ALA A 980 81.36 -28.12 17.55
C ALA A 980 82.48 -27.96 18.60
N ASP A 981 82.33 -28.57 19.78
CA ASP A 981 83.37 -28.55 20.83
C ASP A 981 84.59 -29.40 20.47
N GLN A 982 84.42 -30.54 19.79
CA GLN A 982 85.54 -31.33 19.25
C GLN A 982 86.34 -30.54 18.20
N CYS A 983 85.66 -29.75 17.35
CA CYS A 983 86.31 -28.87 16.38
C CYS A 983 87.03 -27.69 17.07
N ARG A 984 86.45 -27.10 18.11
CA ARG A 984 87.08 -26.05 18.93
C ARG A 984 88.36 -26.57 19.61
N GLN A 985 88.33 -27.75 20.21
CA GLN A 985 89.50 -28.37 20.85
C GLN A 985 90.62 -28.67 19.84
N LYS A 986 90.27 -29.12 18.62
CA LYS A 986 91.23 -29.32 17.52
C LYS A 986 91.82 -28.01 16.97
N GLN A 987 91.06 -26.92 16.93
CA GLN A 987 91.54 -25.60 16.53
C GLN A 987 92.43 -24.95 17.60
N MET A 988 92.13 -25.14 18.89
CA MET A 988 92.98 -24.68 20.00
C MET A 988 94.29 -25.49 20.13
N ALA A 989 94.30 -26.77 19.74
CA ALA A 989 95.50 -27.61 19.74
C ALA A 989 96.44 -27.38 18.54
N ALA A 990 96.06 -26.57 17.55
CA ALA A 990 96.81 -26.35 16.31
C ALA A 990 97.55 -25.00 16.23
N ALA A 991 97.67 -24.24 17.31
CA ALA A 991 98.46 -23.00 17.37
C ALA A 991 99.91 -23.28 17.84
N PRO A 992 100.97 -22.89 17.11
CA PRO A 992 102.34 -22.91 17.62
C PRO A 992 102.68 -21.61 18.39
N GLU A 993 103.28 -21.77 19.58
CA GLU A 993 103.98 -20.70 20.31
C GLU A 993 105.41 -20.47 19.75
N ALA A 994 105.80 -19.21 19.60
CA ALA A 994 107.21 -18.78 19.61
C ALA A 994 107.38 -17.35 20.18
N SER A 995 107.96 -17.32 21.39
CA SER A 995 108.93 -16.35 21.97
C SER A 995 108.55 -14.87 22.26
N SER A 996 108.13 -14.62 23.51
CA SER A 996 108.71 -13.81 24.62
C SER A 996 109.98 -12.92 24.42
N PRO A 997 110.45 -12.09 25.40
CA PRO A 997 109.89 -11.63 26.71
C PRO A 997 110.10 -10.08 27.04
N VAL A 998 109.25 -9.42 27.87
CA VAL A 998 109.48 -8.91 29.27
C VAL A 998 110.17 -7.50 29.34
N GLU A 999 109.87 -6.48 30.18
CA GLU A 999 109.31 -6.37 31.55
C GLU A 999 108.84 -4.93 31.93
N THR A 1000 107.82 -4.84 32.81
CA THR A 1000 107.54 -3.85 33.91
C THR A 1000 107.47 -2.33 33.64
N SER A 1001 106.62 -1.50 34.26
CA SER A 1001 105.96 -1.51 35.58
C SER A 1001 104.73 -0.57 35.59
N GLY A 1002 103.69 -0.85 36.40
CA GLY A 1002 102.56 0.07 36.66
C GLY A 1002 102.90 1.16 37.71
N PRO A 1003 101.92 1.76 38.42
CA PRO A 1003 100.50 2.03 38.11
C PRO A 1003 100.08 3.51 38.39
N GLU A 1004 98.77 3.77 38.24
CA GLU A 1004 97.93 4.83 38.86
C GLU A 1004 97.71 6.25 38.24
N GLU A 1005 96.40 6.52 38.06
CA GLU A 1005 95.59 7.72 38.31
C GLU A 1005 95.75 9.07 37.56
N THR A 1006 94.68 9.35 36.78
CA THR A 1006 93.93 10.62 36.60
C THR A 1006 94.63 11.99 36.49
N LYS A 1007 94.56 12.63 35.31
CA LYS A 1007 93.64 13.76 34.96
C LYS A 1007 94.04 14.43 33.63
N GLN A 1008 93.02 15.04 33.01
CA GLN A 1008 92.98 15.94 31.86
C GLN A 1008 94.27 16.71 31.49
N SER A 1009 94.55 16.80 30.18
CA SER A 1009 94.48 18.05 29.37
C SER A 1009 95.17 17.89 27.99
N THR A 1010 94.53 18.47 26.95
CA THR A 1010 95.12 18.92 25.66
C THR A 1010 96.12 20.07 25.89
N PRO A 1011 96.92 20.58 24.91
CA PRO A 1011 96.81 20.49 23.43
C PRO A 1011 98.16 20.37 22.65
N GLY A 1012 98.10 20.30 21.30
CA GLY A 1012 99.20 20.80 20.43
C GLY A 1012 99.52 19.98 19.17
N ALA A 1013 99.19 20.53 17.99
CA ALA A 1013 99.41 19.99 16.63
C ALA A 1013 100.82 20.38 16.07
N PRO A 1014 101.13 20.33 14.75
CA PRO A 1014 100.57 19.62 13.57
C PRO A 1014 101.64 19.02 12.60
N SER A 1015 101.24 18.23 11.57
CA SER A 1015 101.64 18.47 10.16
C SER A 1015 100.86 17.58 9.14
N LYS A 1016 100.79 18.04 7.88
CA LYS A 1016 99.77 17.77 6.83
C LYS A 1016 100.09 16.67 5.80
N VAL A 1017 99.04 15.93 5.44
CA VAL A 1017 98.42 15.49 4.14
C VAL A 1017 99.23 15.40 2.82
N PRO A 1018 98.84 14.48 1.89
CA PRO A 1018 98.08 14.90 0.69
C PRO A 1018 96.77 14.11 0.41
N GLU A 1019 95.80 14.79 -0.21
CA GLU A 1019 94.41 14.40 -0.50
C GLU A 1019 94.25 13.68 -1.85
N GLU A 1020 93.32 12.72 -1.92
CA GLU A 1020 92.77 12.10 -3.15
C GLU A 1020 91.34 12.60 -3.40
N HIS A 1021 91.03 12.99 -4.64
CA HIS A 1021 89.72 13.53 -5.03
C HIS A 1021 88.65 12.46 -5.26
N LYS A 1022 87.40 12.75 -4.88
CA LYS A 1022 86.21 11.89 -5.06
C LYS A 1022 85.62 12.01 -6.49
N PRO A 1023 85.10 10.92 -7.10
CA PRO A 1023 84.46 10.95 -8.41
C PRO A 1023 83.13 11.71 -8.39
N THR A 1024 82.83 12.47 -9.45
CA THR A 1024 81.70 13.42 -9.52
C THR A 1024 80.62 13.06 -10.57
N ARG A 1025 80.70 11.91 -11.25
CA ARG A 1025 79.72 11.51 -12.29
C ARG A 1025 79.52 9.99 -12.37
N PHE A 1026 78.27 9.55 -12.49
CA PHE A 1026 77.86 8.15 -12.67
C PHE A 1026 77.14 7.96 -14.01
N ARG A 1027 77.55 6.96 -14.81
CA ARG A 1027 76.89 6.56 -16.08
C ARG A 1027 76.91 5.04 -16.21
N GLY A 1028 75.74 4.41 -16.34
CA GLY A 1028 75.60 2.97 -16.50
C GLY A 1028 74.56 2.62 -17.58
N THR A 1029 74.73 1.46 -18.23
CA THR A 1029 73.79 0.91 -19.22
C THR A 1029 73.52 -0.54 -18.85
N VAL A 1030 72.25 -0.95 -18.85
CA VAL A 1030 71.84 -2.31 -18.48
C VAL A 1030 70.81 -2.81 -19.47
N MET A 1031 70.97 -4.07 -19.91
CA MET A 1031 70.02 -4.76 -20.78
C MET A 1031 68.91 -5.37 -19.93
N ILE A 1032 67.66 -5.00 -20.18
CA ILE A 1032 66.49 -5.50 -19.44
C ILE A 1032 65.81 -6.58 -20.27
N SER A 1033 65.35 -7.66 -19.62
CA SER A 1033 64.62 -8.72 -20.31
C SER A 1033 63.22 -8.25 -20.76
N PRO A 1034 62.81 -8.51 -22.01
CA PRO A 1034 61.50 -8.12 -22.51
C PRO A 1034 60.33 -8.90 -21.87
N GLU A 1035 60.61 -10.01 -21.18
CA GLU A 1035 59.58 -10.90 -20.62
C GLU A 1035 59.05 -10.40 -19.26
N ARG A 1036 59.84 -9.63 -18.50
CA ARG A 1036 59.47 -9.10 -17.16
C ARG A 1036 60.05 -7.70 -16.85
N PRO A 1037 59.81 -6.68 -17.70
CA PRO A 1037 60.47 -5.37 -17.58
C PRO A 1037 60.16 -4.61 -16.29
N ALA A 1038 58.97 -4.78 -15.71
CA ALA A 1038 58.56 -4.03 -14.51
C ALA A 1038 59.38 -4.39 -13.25
N ARG A 1039 59.82 -5.65 -13.12
CA ARG A 1039 60.58 -6.11 -11.95
C ARG A 1039 62.03 -5.62 -12.00
N ASP A 1040 62.67 -5.70 -13.16
CA ASP A 1040 64.07 -5.31 -13.34
C ASP A 1040 64.21 -3.78 -13.26
N ILE A 1041 63.25 -3.02 -13.79
CA ILE A 1041 63.18 -1.55 -13.62
C ILE A 1041 63.01 -1.19 -12.15
N HIS A 1042 62.17 -1.91 -11.40
CA HIS A 1042 61.97 -1.63 -9.98
C HIS A 1042 63.26 -1.84 -9.16
N GLN A 1043 64.01 -2.92 -9.42
CA GLN A 1043 65.32 -3.13 -8.79
C GLN A 1043 66.34 -2.03 -9.14
N ILE A 1044 66.36 -1.54 -10.39
CA ILE A 1044 67.25 -0.43 -10.79
C ILE A 1044 66.84 0.87 -10.10
N VAL A 1045 65.54 1.12 -9.93
CA VAL A 1045 65.01 2.29 -9.23
C VAL A 1045 65.45 2.28 -7.77
N GLU A 1046 65.23 1.18 -7.05
CA GLU A 1046 65.55 1.05 -5.62
C GLU A 1046 67.07 1.04 -5.37
N ALA A 1047 67.84 0.33 -6.18
CA ALA A 1047 69.27 0.13 -5.95
C ALA A 1047 70.15 1.31 -6.41
N ILE A 1048 69.75 2.04 -7.45
CA ILE A 1048 70.60 3.07 -8.08
C ILE A 1048 69.92 4.43 -8.09
N ILE A 1049 68.66 4.53 -8.54
CA ILE A 1049 68.02 5.85 -8.74
C ILE A 1049 67.67 6.51 -7.40
N GLU A 1050 67.08 5.78 -6.45
CA GLU A 1050 66.77 6.28 -5.11
C GLU A 1050 68.03 6.69 -4.34
N GLN A 1051 69.14 5.95 -4.52
CA GLN A 1051 70.43 6.30 -3.92
C GLN A 1051 71.02 7.59 -4.53
N LEU A 1052 70.79 7.86 -5.82
CA LEU A 1052 71.28 9.07 -6.49
C LEU A 1052 70.39 10.30 -6.23
N THR A 1053 69.07 10.13 -6.03
CA THR A 1053 68.13 11.24 -5.77
C THR A 1053 68.11 11.72 -4.32
N THR A 1054 68.66 10.94 -3.38
CA THR A 1054 68.89 11.38 -1.99
C THR A 1054 70.07 12.36 -1.86
N LEU A 1055 70.86 12.58 -2.92
CA LEU A 1055 71.98 13.52 -2.95
C LEU A 1055 71.50 14.95 -3.32
N PRO A 1056 71.78 15.98 -2.48
CA PRO A 1056 71.33 17.36 -2.74
C PRO A 1056 71.96 17.94 -4.02
N GLY A 1057 71.11 18.40 -4.95
CA GLY A 1057 71.54 19.02 -6.21
C GLY A 1057 71.83 18.05 -7.36
N ALA A 1058 71.48 16.76 -7.22
CA ALA A 1058 71.60 15.77 -8.30
C ALA A 1058 70.46 15.92 -9.32
N ASP A 1059 70.82 16.15 -10.58
CA ASP A 1059 69.88 16.14 -11.72
C ASP A 1059 69.96 14.77 -12.41
N VAL A 1060 68.90 13.97 -12.28
CA VAL A 1060 68.86 12.57 -12.72
C VAL A 1060 67.97 12.45 -13.96
N THR A 1061 68.59 12.20 -15.12
CA THR A 1061 67.88 11.97 -16.39
C THR A 1061 67.84 10.49 -16.73
N ILE A 1062 66.64 9.95 -17.00
CA ILE A 1062 66.42 8.56 -17.41
C ILE A 1062 66.06 8.53 -18.89
N LYS A 1063 66.76 7.72 -19.70
CA LYS A 1063 66.45 7.50 -21.11
C LYS A 1063 66.10 6.03 -21.33
N LEU A 1064 64.89 5.76 -21.79
CA LEU A 1064 64.45 4.42 -22.22
C LEU A 1064 64.63 4.31 -23.73
N GLU A 1065 65.42 3.34 -24.17
CA GLU A 1065 65.65 3.04 -25.59
C GLU A 1065 65.08 1.65 -25.88
N ILE A 1066 64.29 1.55 -26.94
CA ILE A 1066 63.64 0.30 -27.36
C ILE A 1066 64.14 -0.02 -28.76
N ASP A 1067 64.95 -1.06 -28.88
CA ASP A 1067 65.49 -1.55 -30.14
C ASP A 1067 64.93 -2.94 -30.45
N ALA A 1068 64.42 -3.12 -31.66
CA ALA A 1068 63.73 -4.34 -32.08
C ALA A 1068 64.01 -4.63 -33.56
N GLU A 1069 64.73 -5.73 -33.82
CA GLU A 1069 65.02 -6.19 -35.17
C GLU A 1069 64.03 -7.30 -35.57
N VAL A 1070 63.28 -7.08 -36.66
CA VAL A 1070 62.27 -8.04 -37.16
C VAL A 1070 62.66 -8.50 -38.56
N SER A 1071 63.23 -9.70 -38.64
CA SER A 1071 63.84 -10.24 -39.87
C SER A 1071 62.88 -10.43 -41.04
N ALA A 1072 61.57 -10.53 -40.78
CA ALA A 1072 60.52 -10.71 -41.79
C ALA A 1072 59.87 -9.39 -42.26
N GLY A 1073 60.31 -8.24 -41.72
CA GLY A 1073 59.67 -6.94 -41.93
C GLY A 1073 58.39 -6.74 -41.11
N LEU A 1074 58.03 -5.48 -40.86
CA LEU A 1074 56.79 -5.12 -40.15
C LEU A 1074 55.66 -4.84 -41.16
N ASP A 1075 54.46 -5.40 -40.92
CA ASP A 1075 53.30 -5.09 -41.75
C ASP A 1075 52.77 -3.66 -41.51
N ARG A 1076 52.09 -3.08 -42.52
CA ARG A 1076 51.62 -1.68 -42.47
C ARG A 1076 50.64 -1.38 -41.33
N ALA A 1077 49.89 -2.38 -40.87
CA ALA A 1077 48.93 -2.19 -39.78
C ALA A 1077 49.67 -2.02 -38.44
N ARG A 1078 50.68 -2.85 -38.18
CA ARG A 1078 51.51 -2.78 -36.97
C ARG A 1078 52.40 -1.55 -36.93
N VAL A 1079 52.96 -1.12 -38.07
CA VAL A 1079 53.71 0.14 -38.17
C VAL A 1079 52.84 1.32 -37.75
N ARG A 1080 51.59 1.38 -38.25
CA ARG A 1080 50.66 2.46 -37.89
C ARG A 1080 50.30 2.45 -36.41
N THR A 1081 50.02 1.28 -35.82
CA THR A 1081 49.72 1.16 -34.39
C THR A 1081 50.90 1.54 -33.49
N LEU A 1082 52.12 1.16 -33.86
CA LEU A 1082 53.32 1.50 -33.08
C LEU A 1082 53.60 3.01 -33.11
N VAL A 1083 53.42 3.66 -34.27
CA VAL A 1083 53.63 5.12 -34.41
C VAL A 1083 52.53 5.91 -33.69
N GLU A 1084 51.26 5.50 -33.78
CA GLU A 1084 50.16 6.14 -33.05
C GLU A 1084 50.36 6.01 -31.53
N ASN A 1085 50.67 4.81 -31.03
CA ASN A 1085 50.89 4.58 -29.60
C ASN A 1085 52.15 5.29 -29.07
N ALA A 1086 53.26 5.27 -29.81
CA ALA A 1086 54.48 6.01 -29.43
C ALA A 1086 54.23 7.53 -29.38
N THR A 1087 53.28 8.03 -30.17
CA THR A 1087 52.88 9.44 -30.14
C THR A 1087 52.00 9.74 -28.93
N THR A 1088 51.02 8.89 -28.60
CA THR A 1088 50.19 9.03 -27.41
C THR A 1088 51.00 8.92 -26.11
N LEU A 1089 52.06 8.11 -26.11
CA LEU A 1089 52.93 7.88 -24.95
C LEU A 1089 54.14 8.85 -24.87
N GLY A 1090 54.24 9.83 -25.79
CA GLY A 1090 55.19 10.94 -25.67
C GLY A 1090 56.65 10.63 -26.02
N PHE A 1091 56.93 9.68 -26.92
CA PHE A 1091 58.30 9.38 -27.36
C PHE A 1091 58.93 10.59 -28.08
N ILE A 1092 60.16 10.94 -27.69
CA ILE A 1092 60.85 12.19 -28.08
C ILE A 1092 61.57 12.07 -29.43
N ASP A 1093 62.00 10.85 -29.81
CA ASP A 1093 62.69 10.57 -31.09
C ASP A 1093 62.07 9.31 -31.72
N LYS A 1094 61.79 9.33 -33.02
CA LYS A 1094 61.01 8.29 -33.73
C LYS A 1094 61.60 8.06 -35.13
N HIS A 1095 62.27 6.93 -35.33
CA HIS A 1095 62.80 6.54 -36.65
C HIS A 1095 62.40 5.08 -36.96
N LEU A 1096 61.86 4.84 -38.14
CA LEU A 1096 61.54 3.50 -38.68
C LEU A 1096 62.43 3.30 -39.91
N GLY A 1097 63.40 2.39 -39.82
CA GLY A 1097 64.33 2.02 -40.88
C GLY A 1097 63.86 0.82 -41.67
#